data_AF-A0A2J7QLC2-F1
#
_entry.id   AF-A0A2J7QLC2-F1
#
_cell.length_a   1.000
_cell.length_b   1.000
_cell.length_c   1.000
_cell.angle_alpha   90.00
_cell.angle_beta   90.00
_cell.angle_gamma   90.00
#
_symmetry.space_group_name_H-M   'P 1'
#
loop_
_entity.id
_entity.type
_entity.pdbx_description
1 polymer ?
#
loop_
_entity_poly.entity_id
_entity_poly.type
_entity_poly.pdbx_seq_one_letter_code
_entity_poly.pdbx_strand_id
1 'polypeptide(L)'
;MEKKKLVSDKSELQAKVAQLSAHAKNLQTMHLEYDRLQDDMEKQKLEVKEFAKALELAVNESATLKVQLLECQEEKECKLKDLEACVKDKQRLELANKELSSHIHSLKKEKEAENIARKENEKELKRLEEELKASEKRLTEEVDHHKNTQEQLDVSRQECKKHSVLSLEMEDYERSVADLTQQLVSQKSKVKELDSHLETQQDINRGLQEQISLLEQRIQSEEARSKEVKEQLNASRRRLLEVEALALEREAMISELLSQIEQHKGKSENLVLQLSELAAEKQRLVECGQNQQDNLNRQVHVLEQHVSRLKENLVEREAELGDLRAEFTNYKVRAQSVLRQKARPDDGSSSLSREDHTEEVAQLKQTAEILKSKLEDVSSKLQSLMVENSALQEDQARVLQRYQELSDTVQDLRNQNSQLHTQLQEAKIEHREALRSQKLQAETLNQCYKQQIEELEERLQKETSALKKQLQDTEEQLHRIQQHSSVVGDVVGHVMQPAESNMLNTPSKHNASPHWNSSTVGFIPVRSGVIMNQQDSENKLEITLLEREEGEGSESVDSTPPHLSASQERRTELIPLEKLLSSPADDENNVSTVSASPGVELSQTKEQLVVSECRIRHLSGLLSEAERDLAKLTQQNQVLKDEIRRQQRSVEREQHAQNFEYLKNIVLKFVTLQGGDERSRLVPVLNTILKLSPEETSQLNIVAKGGPDLQAGGRGWGSYLHLWSGTQ
;
A
#
# COMPACT_ATOMS: atom_id res chain seq x y z
N MET A 1 17.33 81.51 -103.58
CA MET A 1 16.80 80.41 -102.73
C MET A 1 16.97 80.67 -101.22
N GLU A 2 18.00 81.40 -100.79
CA GLU A 2 18.38 81.57 -99.38
C GLU A 2 17.27 82.04 -98.43
N LYS A 3 16.42 83.01 -98.82
CA LYS A 3 15.30 83.47 -97.97
C LYS A 3 14.34 82.35 -97.53
N LYS A 4 14.12 81.31 -98.34
CA LYS A 4 13.29 80.17 -97.94
C LYS A 4 14.02 79.27 -96.93
N LYS A 5 15.33 79.09 -97.09
CA LYS A 5 16.17 78.30 -96.16
C LYS A 5 16.24 78.97 -94.78
N LEU A 6 16.53 80.28 -94.75
CA LEU A 6 16.54 81.09 -93.52
C LEU A 6 15.20 81.07 -92.74
N VAL A 7 14.07 80.95 -93.42
CA VAL A 7 12.75 80.80 -92.78
C VAL A 7 12.56 79.38 -92.23
N SER A 8 13.04 78.34 -92.93
CA SER A 8 13.08 76.95 -92.41
C SER A 8 13.96 76.86 -91.17
N ASP A 9 15.21 77.33 -91.26
CA ASP A 9 16.20 77.29 -90.17
C ASP A 9 15.68 78.05 -88.93
N LYS A 10 15.02 79.20 -89.13
CA LYS A 10 14.35 79.94 -88.05
C LYS A 10 13.17 79.17 -87.44
N SER A 11 12.36 78.50 -88.26
CA SER A 11 11.25 77.67 -87.80
C SER A 11 11.74 76.45 -87.01
N GLU A 12 12.82 75.82 -87.44
CA GLU A 12 13.46 74.68 -86.76
C GLU A 12 14.10 75.11 -85.43
N LEU A 13 14.77 76.26 -85.38
CA LEU A 13 15.28 76.83 -84.13
C LEU A 13 14.14 77.19 -83.17
N GLN A 14 13.05 77.76 -83.67
CA GLN A 14 11.87 78.08 -82.86
C GLN A 14 11.19 76.80 -82.31
N ALA A 15 11.13 75.73 -83.10
CA ALA A 15 10.66 74.42 -82.66
C ALA A 15 11.58 73.80 -81.59
N LYS A 16 12.91 73.87 -81.76
CA LYS A 16 13.90 73.40 -80.76
C LYS A 16 13.82 74.19 -79.46
N VAL A 17 13.64 75.51 -79.51
CA VAL A 17 13.42 76.35 -78.31
C VAL A 17 12.12 75.99 -77.61
N ALA A 18 11.03 75.73 -78.35
CA ALA A 18 9.77 75.26 -77.78
C ALA A 18 9.91 73.87 -77.13
N GLN A 19 10.63 72.93 -77.77
CA GLN A 19 10.93 71.61 -77.21
C GLN A 19 11.78 71.71 -75.93
N LEU A 20 12.85 72.51 -75.93
CA LEU A 20 13.67 72.73 -74.73
C LEU A 20 12.87 73.39 -73.60
N SER A 21 11.98 74.34 -73.91
CA SER A 21 11.09 74.95 -72.91
C SER A 21 10.07 73.95 -72.34
N ALA A 22 9.51 73.06 -73.16
CA ALA A 22 8.66 71.97 -72.71
C ALA A 22 9.43 70.96 -71.85
N HIS A 23 10.66 70.62 -72.23
CA HIS A 23 11.51 69.69 -71.48
C HIS A 23 11.93 70.28 -70.12
N ALA A 24 12.26 71.57 -70.07
CA ALA A 24 12.54 72.28 -68.82
C ALA A 24 11.32 72.35 -67.89
N LYS A 25 10.11 72.55 -68.43
CA LYS A 25 8.86 72.48 -67.64
C LYS A 25 8.59 71.08 -67.12
N ASN A 26 8.75 70.05 -67.95
CA ASN A 26 8.60 68.66 -67.50
C ASN A 26 9.61 68.32 -66.40
N LEU A 27 10.87 68.74 -66.55
CA LEU A 27 11.90 68.55 -65.53
C LEU A 27 11.57 69.29 -64.23
N GLN A 28 11.02 70.51 -64.31
CA GLN A 28 10.52 71.23 -63.13
C GLN A 28 9.34 70.52 -62.45
N THR A 29 8.38 69.97 -63.23
CA THR A 29 7.28 69.16 -62.68
C THR A 29 7.81 67.89 -62.00
N MET A 30 8.74 67.17 -62.64
CA MET A 30 9.38 65.98 -62.07
C MET A 30 10.14 66.30 -60.77
N HIS A 31 10.79 67.46 -60.66
CA HIS A 31 11.40 67.90 -59.40
C HIS A 31 10.36 68.17 -58.31
N LEU A 32 9.28 68.89 -58.62
CA LEU A 32 8.19 69.13 -57.65
C LEU A 32 7.49 67.83 -57.20
N GLU A 33 7.36 66.85 -58.09
CA GLU A 33 6.86 65.52 -57.75
C GLU A 33 7.86 64.73 -56.91
N TYR A 34 9.17 64.84 -57.19
CA TYR A 34 10.22 64.23 -56.38
C TYR A 34 10.28 64.81 -54.96
N ASP A 35 10.28 66.13 -54.82
CA ASP A 35 10.30 66.82 -53.53
C ASP A 35 9.06 66.42 -52.70
N ARG A 36 7.88 66.39 -53.32
CA ARG A 36 6.65 65.92 -52.68
C ARG A 36 6.73 64.44 -52.24
N LEU A 37 7.26 63.56 -53.10
CA LEU A 37 7.43 62.14 -52.75
C LEU A 37 8.45 61.97 -51.62
N GLN A 38 9.45 62.85 -51.52
CA GLN A 38 10.39 62.87 -50.42
C GLN A 38 9.72 63.34 -49.12
N ASP A 39 8.93 64.41 -49.13
CA ASP A 39 8.13 64.86 -47.98
C ASP A 39 7.15 63.76 -47.50
N ASP A 40 6.42 63.13 -48.43
CA ASP A 40 5.49 62.04 -48.14
C ASP A 40 6.23 60.81 -47.55
N MET A 41 7.43 60.48 -48.04
CA MET A 41 8.29 59.43 -47.48
C MET A 41 8.81 59.79 -46.08
N GLU A 42 9.24 61.03 -45.84
CA GLU A 42 9.73 61.47 -44.54
C GLU A 42 8.60 61.48 -43.49
N LYS A 43 7.39 61.88 -43.89
CA LYS A 43 6.19 61.74 -43.08
C LYS A 43 5.87 60.29 -42.73
N GLN A 44 5.88 59.38 -43.71
CA GLN A 44 5.67 57.94 -43.46
C GLN A 44 6.74 57.36 -42.52
N LYS A 45 8.00 57.78 -42.63
CA LYS A 45 9.08 57.37 -41.69
C LYS A 45 8.82 57.85 -40.26
N LEU A 46 8.26 59.05 -40.08
CA LEU A 46 7.86 59.54 -38.76
C LEU A 46 6.69 58.74 -38.19
N GLU A 47 5.62 58.52 -38.98
CA GLU A 47 4.46 57.70 -38.58
C GLU A 47 4.90 56.27 -38.19
N VAL A 48 5.73 55.61 -38.98
CA VAL A 48 6.30 54.28 -38.66
C VAL A 48 7.12 54.30 -37.37
N LYS A 49 7.89 55.37 -37.11
CA LYS A 49 8.68 55.51 -35.87
C LYS A 49 7.81 55.75 -34.63
N GLU A 50 6.67 56.41 -34.78
CA GLU A 50 5.69 56.58 -33.71
C GLU A 50 4.95 55.27 -33.43
N PHE A 51 4.49 54.55 -34.46
CA PHE A 51 3.89 53.22 -34.29
C PHE A 51 4.86 52.20 -33.70
N ALA A 52 6.15 52.22 -34.07
CA ALA A 52 7.17 51.36 -33.47
C ALA A 52 7.32 51.60 -31.96
N LYS A 53 7.36 52.87 -31.52
CA LYS A 53 7.40 53.23 -30.09
C LYS A 53 6.12 52.82 -29.35
N ALA A 54 4.95 53.04 -29.96
CA ALA A 54 3.68 52.65 -29.37
C ALA A 54 3.58 51.12 -29.20
N LEU A 55 4.08 50.35 -30.18
CA LEU A 55 4.18 48.90 -30.10
C LEU A 55 5.17 48.45 -29.02
N GLU A 56 6.35 49.08 -28.93
CA GLU A 56 7.34 48.79 -27.89
C GLU A 56 6.79 49.04 -26.48
N LEU A 57 6.08 50.16 -26.26
CA LEU A 57 5.38 50.44 -25.01
C LEU A 57 4.31 49.39 -24.71
N ALA A 58 3.44 49.04 -25.68
CA ALA A 58 2.40 48.03 -25.49
C ALA A 58 2.97 46.62 -25.21
N VAL A 59 4.12 46.27 -25.80
CA VAL A 59 4.83 45.01 -25.51
C VAL A 59 5.38 45.03 -24.09
N ASN A 60 5.97 46.15 -23.65
CA ASN A 60 6.47 46.30 -22.28
C ASN A 60 5.33 46.26 -21.24
N GLU A 61 4.20 46.92 -21.50
CA GLU A 61 2.98 46.84 -20.67
C GLU A 61 2.39 45.43 -20.64
N SER A 62 2.38 44.72 -21.77
CA SER A 62 1.96 43.31 -21.81
C SER A 62 2.90 42.41 -20.99
N ALA A 63 4.20 42.66 -21.03
CA ALA A 63 5.18 41.92 -20.23
C ALA A 63 5.01 42.18 -18.73
N THR A 64 4.82 43.43 -18.28
CA THR A 64 4.61 43.74 -16.86
C THR A 64 3.30 43.17 -16.34
N LEU A 65 2.20 43.25 -17.10
CA LEU A 65 0.92 42.61 -16.77
C LEU A 65 1.05 41.08 -16.68
N LYS A 66 1.88 40.47 -17.52
CA LYS A 66 2.15 39.02 -17.47
C LYS A 66 2.91 38.61 -16.20
N VAL A 67 3.87 39.43 -15.74
CA VAL A 67 4.57 39.20 -14.46
C VAL A 67 3.60 39.33 -13.28
N GLN A 68 2.81 40.40 -13.22
CA GLN A 68 1.81 40.61 -12.17
C GLN A 68 0.76 39.48 -12.13
N LEU A 69 0.38 38.92 -13.29
CA LEU A 69 -0.52 37.78 -13.36
C LEU A 69 0.10 36.51 -12.75
N LEU A 70 1.40 36.27 -12.96
CA LEU A 70 2.13 35.14 -12.37
C LEU A 70 2.26 35.32 -10.85
N GLU A 71 2.66 36.49 -10.37
CA GLU A 71 2.71 36.82 -8.94
C GLU A 71 1.34 36.61 -8.26
N CYS A 72 0.25 37.05 -8.89
CA CYS A 72 -1.12 36.81 -8.42
C CYS A 72 -1.52 35.32 -8.45
N GLN A 73 -0.98 34.51 -9.35
CA GLN A 73 -1.21 33.06 -9.39
C GLN A 73 -0.46 32.36 -8.26
N GLU A 74 0.81 32.70 -8.04
CA GLU A 74 1.62 32.17 -6.93
C GLU A 74 1.03 32.53 -5.57
N GLU A 75 0.59 33.79 -5.36
CA GLU A 75 -0.13 34.20 -4.15
C GLU A 75 -1.42 33.39 -3.92
N LYS A 76 -2.16 33.11 -4.99
CA LYS A 76 -3.40 32.32 -4.93
C LYS A 76 -3.12 30.88 -4.55
N GLU A 77 -2.07 30.26 -5.12
CA GLU A 77 -1.66 28.90 -4.76
C GLU A 77 -1.15 28.81 -3.32
N CYS A 78 -0.40 29.81 -2.86
CA CYS A 78 0.04 29.90 -1.47
C CYS A 78 -1.17 29.95 -0.50
N LYS A 79 -2.12 30.87 -0.76
CA LYS A 79 -3.35 31.01 0.04
C LYS A 79 -4.26 29.77 -0.01
N LEU A 80 -4.24 29.00 -1.11
CA LEU A 80 -4.94 27.72 -1.19
C LEU A 80 -4.30 26.64 -0.30
N LYS A 81 -2.96 26.55 -0.28
CA LYS A 81 -2.23 25.63 0.61
C LYS A 81 -2.47 25.95 2.10
N ASP A 82 -2.48 27.24 2.45
CA ASP A 82 -2.82 27.69 3.81
C ASP A 82 -4.27 27.36 4.19
N LEU A 83 -5.22 27.53 3.27
CA LEU A 83 -6.62 27.17 3.47
C LEU A 83 -6.78 25.65 3.69
N GLU A 84 -6.10 24.83 2.89
CA GLU A 84 -6.12 23.37 3.04
C GLU A 84 -5.52 22.91 4.38
N ALA A 85 -4.42 23.52 4.83
CA ALA A 85 -3.85 23.26 6.15
C ALA A 85 -4.83 23.61 7.27
N CYS A 86 -5.46 24.80 7.20
CA CYS A 86 -6.44 25.25 8.18
C CYS A 86 -7.71 24.34 8.20
N VAL A 87 -8.13 23.82 7.05
CA VAL A 87 -9.24 22.83 6.95
C VAL A 87 -8.86 21.51 7.62
N LYS A 88 -7.64 21.00 7.43
CA LYS A 88 -7.14 19.78 8.08
C LYS A 88 -7.08 19.95 9.61
N ASP A 89 -6.60 21.10 10.09
CA ASP A 89 -6.54 21.38 11.53
C ASP A 89 -7.92 21.58 12.15
N LYS A 90 -8.86 22.20 11.42
CA LYS A 90 -10.27 22.24 11.83
C LYS A 90 -10.85 20.82 11.97
N GLN A 91 -10.60 19.92 11.02
CA GLN A 91 -11.08 18.53 11.09
C GLN A 91 -10.49 17.78 12.30
N ARG A 92 -9.19 17.95 12.58
CA ARG A 92 -8.54 17.41 13.80
C ARG A 92 -9.20 17.93 15.08
N LEU A 93 -9.48 19.23 15.16
CA LEU A 93 -10.15 19.84 16.32
C LEU A 93 -11.62 19.40 16.47
N GLU A 94 -12.32 19.12 15.36
CA GLU A 94 -13.67 18.55 15.39
C GLU A 94 -13.68 17.08 15.86
N LEU A 95 -12.67 16.29 15.50
CA LEU A 95 -12.49 14.92 16.00
C LEU A 95 -12.17 14.93 17.50
N ALA A 96 -11.18 15.72 17.93
CA ALA A 96 -10.83 15.86 19.34
C ALA A 96 -12.01 16.35 20.20
N ASN A 97 -12.85 17.26 19.70
CA ASN A 97 -14.09 17.66 20.39
C ASN A 97 -15.11 16.51 20.50
N LYS A 98 -15.26 15.67 19.47
CA LYS A 98 -16.14 14.48 19.53
C LYS A 98 -15.63 13.50 20.58
N GLU A 99 -14.34 13.21 20.60
CA GLU A 99 -13.69 12.33 21.58
C GLU A 99 -13.86 12.85 23.01
N LEU A 100 -13.56 14.13 23.25
CA LEU A 100 -13.78 14.78 24.56
C LEU A 100 -15.26 14.74 24.97
N SER A 101 -16.19 14.95 24.04
CA SER A 101 -17.64 14.86 24.33
C SER A 101 -18.07 13.43 24.71
N SER A 102 -17.49 12.41 24.07
CA SER A 102 -17.71 11.00 24.39
C SER A 102 -17.14 10.64 25.76
N HIS A 103 -15.92 11.10 26.07
CA HIS A 103 -15.29 10.90 27.37
C HIS A 103 -16.09 11.58 28.51
N ILE A 104 -16.56 12.81 28.30
CA ILE A 104 -17.46 13.51 29.24
C ILE A 104 -18.78 12.73 29.42
N HIS A 105 -19.31 12.10 28.37
CA HIS A 105 -20.52 11.27 28.48
C HIS A 105 -20.27 9.98 29.26
N SER A 106 -19.12 9.34 29.06
CA SER A 106 -18.69 8.15 29.83
C SER A 106 -18.52 8.48 31.31
N LEU A 107 -17.77 9.54 31.64
CA LEU A 107 -17.57 10.01 33.02
C LEU A 107 -18.89 10.40 33.71
N LYS A 108 -19.87 10.93 32.97
CA LYS A 108 -21.22 11.19 33.51
C LYS A 108 -21.94 9.89 33.89
N LYS A 109 -21.93 8.88 33.01
CA LYS A 109 -22.52 7.56 33.30
C LYS A 109 -21.84 6.86 34.48
N GLU A 110 -20.52 6.90 34.54
CA GLU A 110 -19.73 6.34 35.63
C GLU A 110 -20.07 7.03 36.96
N LYS A 111 -20.10 8.37 36.98
CA LYS A 111 -20.55 9.15 38.14
C LYS A 111 -22.00 8.84 38.55
N GLU A 112 -22.90 8.61 37.59
CA GLU A 112 -24.29 8.22 37.88
C GLU A 112 -24.35 6.82 38.51
N ALA A 113 -23.59 5.85 37.99
CA ALA A 113 -23.48 4.50 38.55
C ALA A 113 -22.87 4.52 39.97
N GLU A 114 -21.78 5.26 40.19
CA GLU A 114 -21.16 5.41 41.51
C GLU A 114 -22.12 6.05 42.53
N ASN A 115 -22.92 7.04 42.12
CA ASN A 115 -23.95 7.63 42.97
C ASN A 115 -25.10 6.66 43.31
N ILE A 116 -25.39 5.68 42.44
CA ILE A 116 -26.37 4.61 42.73
C ILE A 116 -25.78 3.64 43.75
N ALA A 117 -24.56 3.11 43.49
CA ALA A 117 -23.86 2.21 44.40
C ALA A 117 -23.66 2.84 45.80
N ARG A 118 -23.27 4.12 45.86
CA ARG A 118 -23.14 4.85 47.13
C ARG A 118 -24.45 4.93 47.92
N LYS A 119 -25.59 5.12 47.25
CA LYS A 119 -26.93 5.13 47.88
C LYS A 119 -27.38 3.75 48.33
N GLU A 120 -26.91 2.68 47.70
CA GLU A 120 -27.17 1.31 48.10
C GLU A 120 -26.36 0.96 49.35
N ASN A 121 -25.05 1.22 49.33
CA ASN A 121 -24.17 1.09 50.50
C ASN A 121 -24.67 1.90 51.71
N GLU A 122 -25.19 3.13 51.51
CA GLU A 122 -25.77 3.94 52.59
C GLU A 122 -27.04 3.31 53.21
N LYS A 123 -27.82 2.53 52.45
CA LYS A 123 -28.96 1.77 52.98
C LYS A 123 -28.51 0.54 53.76
N GLU A 124 -27.54 -0.21 53.25
CA GLU A 124 -27.00 -1.37 53.96
C GLU A 124 -26.34 -0.97 55.28
N LEU A 125 -25.59 0.14 55.29
CA LEU A 125 -24.96 0.68 56.50
C LEU A 125 -26.02 1.05 57.55
N LYS A 126 -27.11 1.72 57.17
CA LYS A 126 -28.24 2.00 58.07
C LYS A 126 -28.93 0.74 58.60
N ARG A 127 -29.10 -0.28 57.75
CA ARG A 127 -29.66 -1.57 58.16
C ARG A 127 -28.75 -2.26 59.19
N LEU A 128 -27.44 -2.27 58.96
CA LEU A 128 -26.46 -2.84 59.90
C LEU A 128 -26.42 -2.05 61.23
N GLU A 129 -26.57 -0.72 61.21
CA GLU A 129 -26.72 0.08 62.43
C GLU A 129 -28.00 -0.28 63.22
N GLU A 130 -29.12 -0.56 62.54
CA GLU A 130 -30.37 -0.99 63.18
C GLU A 130 -30.25 -2.40 63.76
N GLU A 131 -29.64 -3.34 63.02
CA GLU A 131 -29.36 -4.71 63.50
C GLU A 131 -28.40 -4.70 64.70
N LEU A 132 -27.37 -3.85 64.69
CA LEU A 132 -26.44 -3.68 65.81
C LEU A 132 -27.16 -3.15 67.07
N LYS A 133 -27.95 -2.07 66.96
CA LYS A 133 -28.74 -1.50 68.07
C LYS A 133 -29.74 -2.52 68.65
N ALA A 134 -30.33 -3.36 67.79
CA ALA A 134 -31.21 -4.44 68.25
C ALA A 134 -30.45 -5.52 69.04
N SER A 135 -29.21 -5.84 68.65
CA SER A 135 -28.32 -6.76 69.37
C SER A 135 -27.87 -6.18 70.73
N GLU A 136 -27.44 -4.91 70.75
CA GLU A 136 -27.08 -4.20 71.98
C GLU A 136 -28.22 -4.18 73.00
N LYS A 137 -29.45 -3.93 72.54
CA LYS A 137 -30.64 -3.95 73.42
C LYS A 137 -30.88 -5.33 74.04
N ARG A 138 -30.81 -6.41 73.26
CA ARG A 138 -30.94 -7.78 73.78
C ARG A 138 -29.89 -8.08 74.84
N LEU A 139 -28.64 -7.68 74.60
CA LEU A 139 -27.56 -7.86 75.57
C LEU A 139 -27.86 -7.12 76.89
N THR A 140 -28.41 -5.90 76.85
CA THR A 140 -28.80 -5.19 78.08
C THR A 140 -29.95 -5.89 78.84
N GLU A 141 -30.95 -6.39 78.13
CA GLU A 141 -32.08 -7.14 78.72
C GLU A 141 -31.58 -8.43 79.41
N GLU A 142 -30.64 -9.15 78.80
CA GLU A 142 -30.05 -10.38 79.35
C GLU A 142 -29.17 -10.12 80.58
N VAL A 143 -28.43 -9.01 80.62
CA VAL A 143 -27.68 -8.56 81.80
C VAL A 143 -28.61 -8.24 82.99
N ASP A 144 -29.73 -7.56 82.75
CA ASP A 144 -30.71 -7.26 83.81
C ASP A 144 -31.42 -8.53 84.32
N HIS A 145 -31.70 -9.51 83.45
CA HIS A 145 -32.23 -10.82 83.84
C HIS A 145 -31.25 -11.59 84.75
N HIS A 146 -29.95 -11.59 84.42
CA HIS A 146 -28.93 -12.21 85.27
C HIS A 146 -28.78 -11.53 86.63
N LYS A 147 -28.86 -10.20 86.68
CA LYS A 147 -28.81 -9.45 87.94
C LYS A 147 -29.98 -9.80 88.87
N ASN A 148 -31.20 -9.84 88.36
CA ASN A 148 -32.40 -10.18 89.14
C ASN A 148 -32.34 -11.63 89.67
N THR A 149 -31.87 -12.58 88.86
CA THR A 149 -31.68 -13.97 89.33
C THR A 149 -30.59 -14.10 90.40
N GLN A 150 -29.53 -13.28 90.34
CA GLN A 150 -28.52 -13.21 91.41
C GLN A 150 -29.12 -12.66 92.72
N GLU A 151 -29.90 -11.58 92.67
CA GLU A 151 -30.52 -10.97 93.86
C GLU A 151 -31.49 -11.93 94.57
N GLN A 152 -32.29 -12.69 93.81
CA GLN A 152 -33.20 -13.72 94.37
C GLN A 152 -32.43 -14.84 95.08
N LEU A 153 -31.29 -15.26 94.52
CA LEU A 153 -30.48 -16.34 95.06
C LEU A 153 -29.78 -15.94 96.37
N ASP A 154 -29.41 -14.66 96.52
CA ASP A 154 -28.83 -14.15 97.77
C ASP A 154 -29.87 -13.90 98.88
N VAL A 155 -31.14 -13.63 98.54
CA VAL A 155 -32.25 -13.63 99.53
C VAL A 155 -32.48 -15.04 100.08
N SER A 156 -32.59 -16.05 99.21
CA SER A 156 -32.74 -17.45 99.64
C SER A 156 -31.56 -17.92 100.52
N ARG A 157 -30.34 -17.44 100.26
CA ARG A 157 -29.15 -17.68 101.10
C ARG A 157 -29.17 -17.00 102.47
N GLN A 158 -29.99 -15.97 102.69
CA GLN A 158 -30.13 -15.35 104.01
C GLN A 158 -31.13 -16.10 104.91
N GLU A 159 -32.16 -16.72 104.33
CA GLU A 159 -33.22 -17.40 105.09
C GLU A 159 -32.77 -18.74 105.70
N CYS A 160 -31.84 -19.46 105.05
CA CYS A 160 -31.34 -20.75 105.55
C CYS A 160 -30.47 -20.67 106.83
N LYS A 161 -29.98 -19.48 107.24
CA LYS A 161 -28.90 -19.33 108.25
C LYS A 161 -29.34 -19.28 109.72
N LYS A 162 -30.47 -19.89 110.11
CA LYS A 162 -31.08 -19.66 111.44
C LYS A 162 -31.55 -20.87 112.26
N HIS A 163 -31.40 -22.12 111.82
CA HIS A 163 -32.02 -23.24 112.55
C HIS A 163 -31.10 -24.45 112.83
N SER A 164 -30.60 -24.52 114.07
CA SER A 164 -29.66 -25.50 114.66
C SER A 164 -28.18 -25.15 114.46
N VAL A 165 -27.33 -25.46 115.46
CA VAL A 165 -25.99 -24.85 115.65
C VAL A 165 -25.01 -25.82 116.34
N LEU A 166 -25.00 -27.11 115.96
CA LEU A 166 -23.84 -28.00 116.20
C LEU A 166 -23.89 -29.26 115.32
N SER A 167 -25.00 -30.01 115.38
CA SER A 167 -25.29 -31.01 114.34
C SER A 167 -25.50 -30.32 112.99
N LEU A 168 -26.14 -29.15 113.00
CA LEU A 168 -26.16 -28.27 111.83
C LEU A 168 -24.80 -27.63 111.55
N GLU A 169 -23.91 -27.36 112.53
CA GLU A 169 -22.57 -26.87 112.16
C GLU A 169 -21.78 -27.95 111.43
N MET A 170 -21.85 -29.22 111.88
CA MET A 170 -21.30 -30.34 111.11
C MET A 170 -21.98 -30.51 109.75
N GLU A 171 -23.32 -30.48 109.69
CA GLU A 171 -24.07 -30.64 108.44
C GLU A 171 -23.94 -29.41 107.52
N ASP A 172 -23.61 -28.22 108.04
CA ASP A 172 -23.32 -27.00 107.30
C ASP A 172 -21.84 -26.94 106.89
N TYR A 173 -20.91 -27.55 107.63
CA TYR A 173 -19.56 -27.81 107.15
C TYR A 173 -19.57 -28.89 106.06
N GLU A 174 -20.38 -29.95 106.20
CA GLU A 174 -20.56 -30.99 105.18
C GLU A 174 -21.30 -30.42 103.95
N ARG A 175 -22.37 -29.63 104.11
CA ARG A 175 -22.99 -28.88 103.01
C ARG A 175 -22.06 -27.85 102.42
N SER A 176 -21.32 -27.08 103.21
CA SER A 176 -20.36 -26.09 102.68
C SER A 176 -19.24 -26.77 101.90
N VAL A 177 -18.74 -27.93 102.35
CA VAL A 177 -17.80 -28.74 101.60
C VAL A 177 -18.45 -29.32 100.34
N ALA A 178 -19.70 -29.78 100.39
CA ALA A 178 -20.43 -30.25 99.22
C ALA A 178 -20.69 -29.13 98.19
N ASP A 179 -21.14 -27.96 98.64
CA ASP A 179 -21.38 -26.75 97.86
C ASP A 179 -20.09 -26.19 97.28
N LEU A 180 -18.99 -26.14 98.05
CA LEU A 180 -17.67 -25.78 97.56
C LEU A 180 -17.14 -26.82 96.56
N THR A 181 -17.41 -28.10 96.77
CA THR A 181 -17.05 -29.15 95.80
C THR A 181 -17.89 -29.06 94.53
N GLN A 182 -19.18 -28.75 94.64
CA GLN A 182 -20.08 -28.54 93.51
C GLN A 182 -19.72 -27.25 92.75
N GLN A 183 -19.37 -26.17 93.44
CA GLN A 183 -18.81 -24.96 92.84
C GLN A 183 -17.46 -25.24 92.18
N LEU A 184 -16.59 -26.05 92.79
CA LEU A 184 -15.32 -26.43 92.19
C LEU A 184 -15.50 -27.34 90.97
N VAL A 185 -16.55 -28.16 90.93
CA VAL A 185 -16.95 -28.96 89.76
C VAL A 185 -17.56 -28.08 88.67
N SER A 186 -18.43 -27.11 88.99
CA SER A 186 -19.03 -26.22 87.99
C SER A 186 -18.06 -25.16 87.47
N GLN A 187 -17.13 -24.69 88.30
CA GLN A 187 -15.99 -23.89 87.83
C GLN A 187 -15.07 -24.74 86.95
N LYS A 188 -14.81 -26.02 87.28
CA LYS A 188 -14.06 -26.94 86.39
C LYS A 188 -14.78 -27.22 85.08
N SER A 189 -16.11 -27.36 85.04
CA SER A 189 -16.84 -27.51 83.77
C SER A 189 -16.79 -26.22 82.96
N LYS A 190 -16.95 -25.06 83.60
CA LYS A 190 -16.88 -23.76 82.93
C LYS A 190 -15.48 -23.41 82.41
N VAL A 191 -14.43 -23.82 83.12
CA VAL A 191 -13.05 -23.77 82.62
C VAL A 191 -12.89 -24.65 81.38
N LYS A 192 -13.37 -25.91 81.40
CA LYS A 192 -13.33 -26.78 80.21
C LYS A 192 -14.13 -26.24 79.03
N GLU A 193 -15.29 -25.63 79.27
CA GLU A 193 -16.09 -24.97 78.24
C GLU A 193 -15.31 -23.80 77.62
N LEU A 194 -14.70 -22.94 78.46
CA LEU A 194 -13.84 -21.84 78.00
C LEU A 194 -12.62 -22.35 77.24
N ASP A 195 -11.93 -23.39 77.72
CA ASP A 195 -10.79 -24.02 77.04
C ASP A 195 -11.20 -24.53 75.66
N SER A 196 -12.32 -25.26 75.56
CA SER A 196 -12.86 -25.75 74.28
C SER A 196 -13.23 -24.61 73.34
N HIS A 197 -13.75 -23.50 73.86
CA HIS A 197 -14.08 -22.33 73.05
C HIS A 197 -12.80 -21.62 72.56
N LEU A 198 -11.77 -21.55 73.40
CA LEU A 198 -10.45 -21.01 73.06
C LEU A 198 -9.77 -21.85 71.97
N GLU A 199 -9.89 -23.18 72.03
CA GLU A 199 -9.42 -24.11 71.00
C GLU A 199 -10.15 -23.89 69.67
N THR A 200 -11.50 -23.80 69.66
CA THR A 200 -12.24 -23.48 68.43
C THR A 200 -11.89 -22.09 67.86
N GLN A 201 -11.61 -21.10 68.70
CA GLN A 201 -11.16 -19.77 68.25
C GLN A 201 -9.74 -19.79 67.70
N GLN A 202 -8.85 -20.64 68.22
CA GLN A 202 -7.52 -20.85 67.64
C GLN A 202 -7.61 -21.51 66.26
N ASP A 203 -8.50 -22.49 66.08
CA ASP A 203 -8.76 -23.12 64.78
C ASP A 203 -9.30 -22.13 63.74
N ILE A 204 -10.25 -21.28 64.13
CA ILE A 204 -10.78 -20.21 63.26
C ILE A 204 -9.68 -19.20 62.90
N ASN A 205 -8.86 -18.77 63.87
CA ASN A 205 -7.75 -17.85 63.59
C ASN A 205 -6.71 -18.46 62.65
N ARG A 206 -6.37 -19.75 62.81
CA ARG A 206 -5.50 -20.50 61.89
C ARG A 206 -6.07 -20.53 60.47
N GLY A 207 -7.35 -20.88 60.32
CA GLY A 207 -8.01 -20.88 59.01
C GLY A 207 -8.05 -19.50 58.34
N LEU A 208 -8.24 -18.43 59.12
CA LEU A 208 -8.17 -17.05 58.62
C LEU A 208 -6.74 -16.65 58.22
N GLN A 209 -5.71 -17.06 58.98
CA GLN A 209 -4.31 -16.83 58.63
C GLN A 209 -3.90 -17.55 57.34
N GLU A 210 -4.36 -18.79 57.14
CA GLU A 210 -4.18 -19.55 55.90
C GLU A 210 -4.87 -18.86 54.71
N GLN A 211 -6.09 -18.35 54.87
CA GLN A 211 -6.78 -17.57 53.84
C GLN A 211 -6.06 -16.26 53.51
N ILE A 212 -5.55 -15.52 54.51
CA ILE A 212 -4.76 -14.31 54.28
C ILE A 212 -3.50 -14.64 53.47
N SER A 213 -2.78 -15.70 53.83
CA SER A 213 -1.57 -16.13 53.10
C SER A 213 -1.86 -16.49 51.64
N LEU A 214 -2.97 -17.20 51.36
CA LEU A 214 -3.41 -17.51 50.00
C LEU A 214 -3.80 -16.25 49.20
N LEU A 215 -4.44 -15.28 49.84
CA LEU A 215 -4.79 -14.00 49.21
C LEU A 215 -3.55 -13.15 48.91
N GLU A 216 -2.58 -13.10 49.83
CA GLU A 216 -1.28 -12.43 49.62
C GLU A 216 -0.50 -13.06 48.45
N GLN A 217 -0.42 -14.40 48.40
CA GLN A 217 0.20 -15.11 47.28
C GLN A 217 -0.51 -14.82 45.95
N ARG A 218 -1.84 -14.78 45.95
CA ARG A 218 -2.63 -14.43 44.76
C ARG A 218 -2.35 -12.99 44.30
N ILE A 219 -2.32 -12.02 45.22
CA ILE A 219 -1.97 -10.63 44.92
C ILE A 219 -0.56 -10.54 44.32
N GLN A 220 0.44 -11.20 44.90
CA GLN A 220 1.81 -11.22 44.36
C GLN A 220 1.87 -11.81 42.95
N SER A 221 1.13 -12.90 42.68
CA SER A 221 1.05 -13.50 41.34
C SER A 221 0.41 -12.57 40.30
N GLU A 222 -0.64 -11.84 40.68
CA GLU A 222 -1.34 -10.89 39.80
C GLU A 222 -0.53 -9.61 39.59
N GLU A 223 0.23 -9.15 40.60
CA GLU A 223 1.21 -8.07 40.43
C GLU A 223 2.34 -8.46 39.47
N ALA A 224 2.85 -9.69 39.55
CA ALA A 224 3.86 -10.19 38.62
C ALA A 224 3.31 -10.24 37.19
N ARG A 225 2.10 -10.80 37.01
CA ARG A 225 1.40 -10.83 35.72
C ARG A 225 1.13 -9.42 35.17
N SER A 226 0.77 -8.47 36.03
CA SER A 226 0.58 -7.06 35.66
C SER A 226 1.87 -6.37 35.21
N LYS A 227 3.01 -6.69 35.85
CA LYS A 227 4.34 -6.21 35.43
C LYS A 227 4.72 -6.79 34.06
N GLU A 228 4.55 -8.10 33.86
CA GLU A 228 4.84 -8.76 32.58
C GLU A 228 4.00 -8.17 31.44
N VAL A 229 2.68 -8.01 31.61
CA VAL A 229 1.82 -7.39 30.59
C VAL A 229 2.24 -5.94 30.28
N LYS A 230 2.69 -5.17 31.28
CA LYS A 230 3.24 -3.82 31.06
C LYS A 230 4.56 -3.85 30.28
N GLU A 231 5.43 -4.81 30.55
CA GLU A 231 6.68 -4.98 29.80
C GLU A 231 6.44 -5.40 28.36
N GLN A 232 5.52 -6.35 28.12
CA GLN A 232 5.08 -6.76 26.79
C GLN A 232 4.45 -5.58 26.03
N LEU A 233 3.59 -4.77 26.66
CA LEU A 233 3.01 -3.55 26.07
C LEU A 233 4.09 -2.48 25.76
N ASN A 234 5.09 -2.33 26.61
CA ASN A 234 6.21 -1.42 26.36
C ASN A 234 7.17 -1.94 25.29
N ALA A 235 7.22 -3.26 25.05
CA ALA A 235 7.96 -3.86 23.94
C ALA A 235 7.19 -3.71 22.61
N SER A 236 5.86 -3.93 22.60
CA SER A 236 5.04 -3.73 21.40
C SER A 236 5.02 -2.26 20.97
N ARG A 237 4.90 -1.30 21.90
CA ARG A 237 5.04 0.14 21.63
C ARG A 237 6.39 0.51 21.00
N ARG A 238 7.49 -0.08 21.47
CA ARG A 238 8.84 0.16 20.89
C ARG A 238 8.94 -0.38 19.47
N ARG A 239 8.42 -1.58 19.20
CA ARG A 239 8.35 -2.14 17.84
C ARG A 239 7.44 -1.32 16.93
N LEU A 240 6.35 -0.75 17.44
CA LEU A 240 5.46 0.12 16.67
C LEU A 240 6.22 1.38 16.20
N LEU A 241 6.91 2.07 17.11
CA LEU A 241 7.73 3.25 16.78
C LEU A 241 8.86 2.93 15.78
N GLU A 242 9.47 1.75 15.87
CA GLU A 242 10.48 1.27 14.92
C GLU A 242 9.88 1.03 13.52
N VAL A 243 8.69 0.42 13.45
CA VAL A 243 7.95 0.22 12.20
C VAL A 243 7.46 1.54 11.60
N GLU A 244 7.02 2.51 12.42
CA GLU A 244 6.64 3.86 11.99
C GLU A 244 7.85 4.62 11.41
N ALA A 245 9.02 4.54 12.05
CA ALA A 245 10.25 5.14 11.53
C ALA A 245 10.66 4.52 10.18
N LEU A 246 10.60 3.19 10.05
CA LEU A 246 10.84 2.50 8.78
C LEU A 246 9.81 2.86 7.71
N ALA A 247 8.54 3.07 8.08
CA ALA A 247 7.51 3.50 7.13
C ALA A 247 7.84 4.89 6.55
N LEU A 248 8.22 5.85 7.40
CA LEU A 248 8.63 7.19 6.97
C LEU A 248 9.87 7.17 6.06
N GLU A 249 10.85 6.31 6.34
CA GLU A 249 12.02 6.11 5.47
C GLU A 249 11.61 5.57 4.08
N ARG A 250 10.64 4.64 4.04
CA ARG A 250 10.12 4.09 2.78
C ARG A 250 9.29 5.11 2.01
N GLU A 251 8.50 5.95 2.68
CA GLU A 251 7.76 7.05 2.04
C GLU A 251 8.71 8.09 1.42
N ALA A 252 9.82 8.41 2.10
CA ALA A 252 10.87 9.27 1.55
C ALA A 252 11.52 8.63 0.30
N MET A 253 11.85 7.33 0.35
CA MET A 253 12.40 6.59 -0.79
C MET A 253 11.41 6.52 -1.97
N ILE A 254 10.11 6.33 -1.72
CA ILE A 254 9.07 6.37 -2.77
C ILE A 254 8.99 7.76 -3.39
N SER A 255 9.04 8.81 -2.59
CA SER A 255 9.00 10.20 -3.06
C SER A 255 10.18 10.55 -3.97
N GLU A 256 11.39 10.08 -3.60
CA GLU A 256 12.60 10.22 -4.42
C GLU A 256 12.50 9.43 -5.73
N LEU A 257 12.03 8.18 -5.71
CA LEU A 257 11.82 7.38 -6.93
C LEU A 257 10.78 8.02 -7.86
N LEU A 258 9.71 8.62 -7.33
CA LEU A 258 8.72 9.37 -8.11
C LEU A 258 9.33 10.62 -8.76
N SER A 259 10.18 11.37 -8.02
CA SER A 259 10.93 12.51 -8.55
C SER A 259 11.84 12.10 -9.72
N GLN A 260 12.56 10.99 -9.57
CA GLN A 260 13.41 10.43 -10.64
C GLN A 260 12.59 10.00 -11.86
N ILE A 261 11.44 9.33 -11.67
CA ILE A 261 10.52 8.96 -12.77
C ILE A 261 10.07 10.22 -13.52
N GLU A 262 9.68 11.28 -12.83
CA GLU A 262 9.24 12.52 -13.47
C GLU A 262 10.37 13.23 -14.22
N GLN A 263 11.59 13.23 -13.66
CA GLN A 263 12.78 13.72 -14.34
C GLN A 263 13.10 12.91 -15.61
N HIS A 264 12.92 11.58 -15.58
CA HIS A 264 13.11 10.71 -16.74
C HIS A 264 12.02 10.90 -17.80
N LYS A 265 10.76 11.14 -17.42
CA LYS A 265 9.70 11.57 -18.36
C LYS A 265 10.06 12.88 -19.03
N GLY A 266 10.43 13.92 -18.27
CA GLY A 266 10.81 15.22 -18.83
C GLY A 266 12.01 15.14 -19.78
N LYS A 267 12.99 14.26 -19.51
CA LYS A 267 14.08 13.94 -20.44
C LYS A 267 13.57 13.24 -21.71
N SER A 268 12.64 12.29 -21.58
CA SER A 268 12.02 11.58 -22.72
C SER A 268 11.21 12.53 -23.61
N GLU A 269 10.40 13.42 -23.02
CA GLU A 269 9.62 14.44 -23.73
C GLU A 269 10.52 15.41 -24.50
N ASN A 270 11.63 15.86 -23.90
CA ASN A 270 12.63 16.68 -24.59
C ASN A 270 13.27 15.93 -25.78
N LEU A 271 13.57 14.63 -25.64
CA LEU A 271 14.07 13.82 -26.76
C LEU A 271 13.03 13.66 -27.87
N VAL A 272 11.74 13.49 -27.53
CA VAL A 272 10.65 13.45 -28.52
C VAL A 272 10.52 14.78 -29.26
N LEU A 273 10.65 15.92 -28.56
CA LEU A 273 10.67 17.25 -29.19
C LEU A 273 11.85 17.39 -30.16
N GLN A 274 13.08 17.07 -29.73
CA GLN A 274 14.27 17.12 -30.59
C GLN A 274 14.16 16.20 -31.82
N LEU A 275 13.58 15.00 -31.66
CA LEU A 275 13.30 14.10 -32.79
C LEU A 275 12.25 14.69 -33.74
N SER A 276 11.25 15.40 -33.23
CA SER A 276 10.24 16.08 -34.06
C SER A 276 10.83 17.27 -34.84
N GLU A 277 11.74 18.03 -34.23
CA GLU A 277 12.48 19.13 -34.87
C GLU A 277 13.39 18.60 -35.99
N LEU A 278 14.18 17.56 -35.72
CA LEU A 278 15.02 16.88 -36.71
C LEU A 278 14.18 16.27 -37.85
N ALA A 279 13.01 15.72 -37.56
CA ALA A 279 12.09 15.21 -38.58
C ALA A 279 11.53 16.33 -39.47
N ALA A 280 11.15 17.47 -38.88
CA ALA A 280 10.68 18.64 -39.61
C ALA A 280 11.79 19.26 -40.48
N GLU A 281 13.02 19.36 -39.97
CA GLU A 281 14.16 19.82 -40.75
C GLU A 281 14.49 18.87 -41.91
N LYS A 282 14.51 17.55 -41.66
CA LYS A 282 14.67 16.55 -42.72
C LYS A 282 13.61 16.72 -43.81
N GLN A 283 12.35 16.90 -43.45
CA GLN A 283 11.25 17.10 -44.39
C GLN A 283 11.47 18.38 -45.24
N ARG A 284 11.81 19.49 -44.59
CA ARG A 284 12.15 20.77 -45.24
C ARG A 284 13.31 20.64 -46.23
N LEU A 285 14.35 19.87 -45.89
CA LEU A 285 15.49 19.60 -46.78
C LEU A 285 15.10 18.72 -47.97
N VAL A 286 14.25 17.70 -47.76
CA VAL A 286 13.72 16.86 -48.85
C VAL A 286 12.87 17.68 -49.82
N GLU A 287 11.98 18.54 -49.32
CA GLU A 287 11.15 19.43 -50.15
C GLU A 287 11.99 20.44 -50.92
N CYS A 288 13.02 21.02 -50.30
CA CYS A 288 13.97 21.91 -50.98
C CYS A 288 14.72 21.17 -52.12
N GLY A 289 15.20 19.95 -51.84
CA GLY A 289 15.86 19.10 -52.83
C GLY A 289 14.96 18.72 -54.00
N GLN A 290 13.70 18.34 -53.73
CA GLN A 290 12.69 18.03 -54.75
C GLN A 290 12.38 19.25 -55.62
N ASN A 291 12.15 20.42 -55.02
CA ASN A 291 11.90 21.67 -55.76
C ASN A 291 13.07 22.04 -56.68
N GLN A 292 14.32 21.84 -56.23
CA GLN A 292 15.50 22.08 -57.05
C GLN A 292 15.67 21.04 -58.16
N GLN A 293 15.38 19.77 -57.89
CA GLN A 293 15.37 18.70 -58.90
C GLN A 293 14.33 18.97 -59.99
N ASP A 294 13.11 19.39 -59.61
CA ASP A 294 12.05 19.77 -60.54
C ASP A 294 12.43 20.98 -61.41
N ASN A 295 13.10 21.98 -60.84
CA ASN A 295 13.60 23.13 -61.58
C ASN A 295 14.66 22.70 -62.61
N LEU A 296 15.63 21.88 -62.20
CA LEU A 296 16.65 21.33 -63.11
C LEU A 296 16.03 20.46 -64.21
N ASN A 297 15.06 19.59 -63.87
CA ASN A 297 14.32 18.79 -64.86
C ASN A 297 13.60 19.67 -65.89
N ARG A 298 12.95 20.76 -65.46
CA ARG A 298 12.31 21.73 -66.37
C ARG A 298 13.35 22.42 -67.28
N GLN A 299 14.50 22.80 -66.75
CA GLN A 299 15.59 23.40 -67.53
C GLN A 299 16.17 22.42 -68.56
N VAL A 300 16.43 21.17 -68.16
CA VAL A 300 16.86 20.09 -69.06
C VAL A 300 15.85 19.92 -70.19
N HIS A 301 14.55 19.84 -69.88
CA HIS A 301 13.51 19.69 -70.89
C HIS A 301 13.45 20.87 -71.89
N VAL A 302 13.65 22.11 -71.43
CA VAL A 302 13.74 23.29 -72.31
C VAL A 302 14.97 23.23 -73.20
N LEU A 303 16.13 22.79 -72.68
CA LEU A 303 17.34 22.60 -73.47
C LEU A 303 17.20 21.46 -74.49
N GLU A 304 16.57 20.34 -74.12
CA GLU A 304 16.24 19.24 -75.03
C GLU A 304 15.34 19.69 -76.18
N GLN A 305 14.29 20.48 -75.90
CA GLN A 305 13.46 21.10 -76.94
C GLN A 305 14.29 22.02 -77.85
N HIS A 306 15.19 22.83 -77.29
CA HIS A 306 16.03 23.74 -78.08
C HIS A 306 17.02 22.98 -78.98
N VAL A 307 17.68 21.94 -78.45
CA VAL A 307 18.55 21.03 -79.23
C VAL A 307 17.77 20.32 -80.33
N SER A 308 16.51 19.92 -80.07
CA SER A 308 15.66 19.27 -81.07
C SER A 308 15.32 20.24 -82.21
N ARG A 309 14.91 21.48 -81.91
CA ARG A 309 14.70 22.53 -82.92
C ARG A 309 15.98 22.86 -83.71
N LEU A 310 17.14 22.90 -83.05
CA LEU A 310 18.41 23.13 -83.75
C LEU A 310 18.77 21.98 -84.70
N LYS A 311 18.46 20.73 -84.35
CA LYS A 311 18.61 19.57 -85.24
C LYS A 311 17.66 19.64 -86.43
N GLU A 312 16.39 20.01 -86.21
CA GLU A 312 15.41 20.23 -87.28
C GLU A 312 15.90 21.32 -88.26
N ASN A 313 16.28 22.50 -87.75
CA ASN A 313 16.87 23.58 -88.54
C ASN A 313 18.15 23.16 -89.29
N LEU A 314 18.99 22.32 -88.69
CA LEU A 314 20.20 21.81 -89.34
C LEU A 314 19.83 20.92 -90.54
N VAL A 315 18.88 19.99 -90.37
CA VAL A 315 18.40 19.12 -91.44
C VAL A 315 17.75 19.92 -92.58
N GLU A 316 16.96 20.96 -92.25
CA GLU A 316 16.41 21.89 -93.25
C GLU A 316 17.52 22.60 -94.04
N ARG A 317 18.54 23.15 -93.35
CA ARG A 317 19.69 23.82 -94.00
C ARG A 317 20.56 22.85 -94.80
N GLU A 318 20.72 21.60 -94.35
CA GLU A 318 21.41 20.54 -95.09
C GLU A 318 20.66 20.15 -96.37
N ALA A 319 19.32 20.12 -96.34
CA ALA A 319 18.48 19.92 -97.51
C ALA A 319 18.59 21.11 -98.48
N GLU A 320 18.45 22.36 -98.01
CA GLU A 320 18.66 23.56 -98.82
C GLU A 320 20.06 23.60 -99.47
N LEU A 321 21.11 23.21 -98.73
CA LEU A 321 22.47 23.08 -99.27
C LEU A 321 22.59 21.92 -100.28
N GLY A 322 21.84 20.84 -100.11
CA GLY A 322 21.70 19.75 -101.07
C GLY A 322 21.11 20.25 -102.38
N ASP A 323 19.99 20.97 -102.31
CA ASP A 323 19.33 21.59 -103.46
C ASP A 323 20.24 22.61 -104.14
N LEU A 324 20.86 23.52 -103.38
CA LEU A 324 21.79 24.51 -103.93
C LEU A 324 23.05 23.85 -104.53
N ARG A 325 23.52 22.71 -104.01
CA ARG A 325 24.58 21.91 -104.65
C ARG A 325 24.09 21.23 -105.93
N ALA A 326 22.84 20.79 -106.01
CA ALA A 326 22.25 20.28 -107.24
C ALA A 326 22.10 21.41 -108.28
N GLU A 327 21.58 22.58 -107.89
CA GLU A 327 21.55 23.78 -108.72
C GLU A 327 22.93 24.23 -109.16
N PHE A 328 23.93 24.22 -108.27
CA PHE A 328 25.30 24.58 -108.58
C PHE A 328 26.00 23.55 -109.45
N THR A 329 25.73 22.25 -109.32
CA THR A 329 26.27 21.25 -110.27
C THR A 329 25.60 21.38 -111.64
N ASN A 330 24.28 21.62 -111.70
CA ASN A 330 23.56 21.97 -112.93
C ASN A 330 24.05 23.29 -113.54
N TYR A 331 24.37 24.30 -112.72
CA TYR A 331 25.01 25.53 -113.17
C TYR A 331 26.45 25.28 -113.59
N LYS A 332 27.23 24.47 -112.88
CA LYS A 332 28.62 24.11 -113.22
C LYS A 332 28.70 23.30 -114.50
N VAL A 333 27.73 22.45 -114.83
CA VAL A 333 27.66 21.78 -116.14
C VAL A 333 27.34 22.81 -117.24
N ARG A 334 26.36 23.69 -117.05
CA ARG A 334 26.07 24.81 -117.97
C ARG A 334 27.29 25.73 -118.14
N ALA A 335 27.92 26.11 -117.04
CA ALA A 335 29.05 27.00 -116.97
C ALA A 335 30.32 26.32 -117.45
N GLN A 336 30.58 25.02 -117.23
CA GLN A 336 31.71 24.30 -117.83
C GLN A 336 31.52 24.07 -119.33
N SER A 337 30.28 24.01 -119.85
CA SER A 337 30.05 24.15 -121.29
C SER A 337 30.46 25.55 -121.79
N VAL A 338 30.15 26.62 -121.04
CA VAL A 338 30.54 28.01 -121.37
C VAL A 338 32.02 28.33 -121.07
N LEU A 339 32.65 27.66 -120.11
CA LEU A 339 34.04 27.86 -119.67
C LEU A 339 35.02 26.90 -120.34
N ARG A 340 34.56 25.76 -120.90
CA ARG A 340 35.27 25.10 -122.02
C ARG A 340 35.47 26.05 -123.21
N GLN A 341 34.64 27.09 -123.31
CA GLN A 341 34.77 28.17 -124.29
C GLN A 341 35.56 29.40 -123.74
N LYS A 342 35.78 29.49 -122.42
CA LYS A 342 36.28 30.71 -121.74
C LYS A 342 36.85 30.43 -120.33
N ALA A 343 38.10 29.92 -120.20
CA ALA A 343 39.04 30.30 -119.14
C ALA A 343 40.43 29.62 -119.22
N ARG A 344 41.47 30.41 -118.96
CA ARG A 344 42.55 30.05 -118.01
C ARG A 344 42.72 31.22 -117.00
N PRO A 345 43.23 30.99 -115.77
CA PRO A 345 43.06 31.91 -114.62
C PRO A 345 44.39 32.43 -114.01
N ASP A 346 44.28 33.21 -112.91
CA ASP A 346 45.19 33.39 -111.73
C ASP A 346 45.23 34.88 -111.25
N ASP A 347 45.63 35.27 -110.01
CA ASP A 347 45.60 34.68 -108.65
C ASP A 347 46.10 35.75 -107.61
N GLY A 348 45.94 35.53 -106.29
CA GLY A 348 46.66 36.18 -105.17
C GLY A 348 46.16 37.56 -104.64
N SER A 349 46.56 38.07 -103.46
CA SER A 349 47.29 37.50 -102.31
C SER A 349 47.12 38.39 -101.02
N SER A 350 47.61 37.90 -99.88
CA SER A 350 47.40 38.36 -98.48
C SER A 350 48.17 39.60 -97.96
N SER A 351 47.66 40.25 -96.90
CA SER A 351 48.45 41.11 -95.97
C SER A 351 47.72 41.37 -94.63
N LEU A 352 47.98 40.56 -93.59
CA LEU A 352 47.43 40.70 -92.22
C LEU A 352 48.46 40.18 -91.19
N SER A 353 49.29 41.06 -90.61
CA SER A 353 50.34 40.64 -89.66
C SER A 353 50.83 41.76 -88.73
N ARG A 354 49.94 42.68 -88.32
CA ARG A 354 50.32 43.85 -87.50
C ARG A 354 49.28 44.28 -86.46
N GLU A 355 48.02 43.90 -86.61
CA GLU A 355 46.97 44.12 -85.60
C GLU A 355 47.08 43.10 -84.45
N ASP A 356 47.39 41.84 -84.77
CA ASP A 356 47.52 40.70 -83.85
C ASP A 356 48.33 41.01 -82.57
N HIS A 357 49.51 41.64 -82.71
CA HIS A 357 50.37 41.97 -81.56
C HIS A 357 49.82 43.06 -80.64
N THR A 358 48.90 43.91 -81.12
CA THR A 358 48.22 44.89 -80.27
C THR A 358 47.04 44.27 -79.52
N GLU A 359 46.36 43.29 -80.13
CA GLU A 359 45.31 42.51 -79.50
C GLU A 359 45.88 41.58 -78.41
N GLU A 360 47.02 40.94 -78.67
CA GLU A 360 47.74 40.09 -77.73
C GLU A 360 48.09 40.83 -76.41
N VAL A 361 48.58 42.07 -76.50
CA VAL A 361 48.88 42.91 -75.33
C VAL A 361 47.61 43.34 -74.58
N ALA A 362 46.49 43.55 -75.27
CA ALA A 362 45.20 43.84 -74.63
C ALA A 362 44.65 42.60 -73.89
N GLN A 363 44.72 41.42 -74.51
CA GLN A 363 44.34 40.13 -73.90
C GLN A 363 45.18 39.84 -72.63
N LEU A 364 46.50 40.05 -72.67
CA LEU A 364 47.37 39.85 -71.50
C LEU A 364 47.03 40.79 -70.33
N LYS A 365 46.61 42.05 -70.60
CA LYS A 365 46.14 42.95 -69.54
C LYS A 365 44.82 42.48 -68.95
N GLN A 366 43.88 42.05 -69.79
CA GLN A 366 42.58 41.53 -69.36
C GLN A 366 42.74 40.26 -68.50
N THR A 367 43.64 39.34 -68.86
CA THR A 367 43.89 38.14 -68.04
C THR A 367 44.55 38.49 -66.71
N ALA A 368 45.46 39.47 -66.67
CA ALA A 368 46.06 39.94 -65.41
C ALA A 368 45.03 40.58 -64.46
N GLU A 369 44.02 41.28 -64.99
CA GLU A 369 42.94 41.87 -64.21
C GLU A 369 41.95 40.82 -63.68
N ILE A 370 41.60 39.82 -64.50
CA ILE A 370 40.84 38.64 -64.09
C ILE A 370 41.59 37.84 -62.99
N LEU A 371 42.91 37.71 -63.09
CA LEU A 371 43.72 37.03 -62.07
C LEU A 371 43.77 37.80 -60.74
N LYS A 372 43.74 39.13 -60.76
CA LYS A 372 43.62 39.96 -59.54
C LYS A 372 42.27 39.78 -58.86
N SER A 373 41.16 39.87 -59.60
CA SER A 373 39.82 39.62 -59.05
C SER A 373 39.70 38.22 -58.45
N LYS A 374 40.23 37.19 -59.13
CA LYS A 374 40.30 35.83 -58.57
C LYS A 374 41.16 35.73 -57.30
N LEU A 375 42.20 36.53 -57.17
CA LEU A 375 43.04 36.58 -55.96
C LEU A 375 42.28 37.21 -54.78
N GLU A 376 41.49 38.27 -55.01
CA GLU A 376 40.61 38.86 -53.99
C GLU A 376 39.46 37.91 -53.59
N ASP A 377 38.86 37.20 -54.55
CA ASP A 377 37.84 36.17 -54.28
C ASP A 377 38.39 35.00 -53.44
N VAL A 378 39.64 34.59 -53.70
CA VAL A 378 40.31 33.54 -52.91
C VAL A 378 40.72 34.06 -51.53
N SER A 379 41.18 35.32 -51.43
CA SER A 379 41.55 35.96 -50.16
C SER A 379 40.35 36.13 -49.23
N SER A 380 39.21 36.59 -49.75
CA SER A 380 37.96 36.72 -48.97
C SER A 380 37.41 35.36 -48.53
N LYS A 381 37.46 34.33 -49.40
CA LYS A 381 37.14 32.94 -49.01
C LYS A 381 38.07 32.39 -47.94
N LEU A 382 39.38 32.64 -48.04
CA LEU A 382 40.35 32.25 -47.00
C LEU A 382 40.00 32.91 -45.66
N GLN A 383 39.68 34.20 -45.67
CA GLN A 383 39.30 34.93 -44.46
C GLN A 383 37.99 34.40 -43.84
N SER A 384 36.98 34.08 -44.67
CA SER A 384 35.74 33.44 -44.21
C SER A 384 36.01 32.08 -43.57
N LEU A 385 36.81 31.23 -44.22
CA LEU A 385 37.18 29.91 -43.71
C LEU A 385 38.02 29.99 -42.43
N MET A 386 38.84 31.03 -42.25
CA MET A 386 39.56 31.27 -41.00
C MET A 386 38.62 31.60 -39.82
N VAL A 387 37.60 32.43 -40.05
CA VAL A 387 36.59 32.76 -39.02
C VAL A 387 35.77 31.52 -38.66
N GLU A 388 35.35 30.75 -39.67
CA GLU A 388 34.64 29.48 -39.48
C GLU A 388 35.48 28.46 -38.69
N ASN A 389 36.78 28.34 -39.00
CA ASN A 389 37.68 27.45 -38.25
C ASN A 389 37.83 27.90 -36.79
N SER A 390 37.90 29.21 -36.52
CA SER A 390 37.94 29.76 -35.15
C SER A 390 36.67 29.42 -34.37
N ALA A 391 35.49 29.56 -34.98
CA ALA A 391 34.22 29.20 -34.35
C ALA A 391 34.13 27.70 -34.06
N LEU A 392 34.57 26.85 -34.99
CA LEU A 392 34.63 25.40 -34.80
C LEU A 392 35.61 24.98 -33.69
N GLN A 393 36.71 25.72 -33.49
CA GLN A 393 37.64 25.50 -32.37
C GLN A 393 37.02 25.87 -31.02
N GLU A 394 36.26 26.97 -30.94
CA GLU A 394 35.51 27.34 -29.73
C GLU A 394 34.41 26.32 -29.41
N ASP A 395 33.69 25.82 -30.41
CA ASP A 395 32.70 24.76 -30.24
C ASP A 395 33.33 23.43 -29.82
N GLN A 396 34.47 23.06 -30.39
CA GLN A 396 35.24 21.89 -29.95
C GLN A 396 35.65 22.03 -28.47
N ALA A 397 36.11 23.21 -28.04
CA ALA A 397 36.46 23.46 -26.64
C ALA A 397 35.24 23.34 -25.71
N ARG A 398 34.09 23.91 -26.10
CA ARG A 398 32.82 23.80 -25.35
C ARG A 398 32.34 22.34 -25.24
N VAL A 399 32.43 21.57 -26.31
CA VAL A 399 32.06 20.14 -26.31
C VAL A 399 33.00 19.32 -25.43
N LEU A 400 34.32 19.60 -25.46
CA LEU A 400 35.29 18.94 -24.59
C LEU A 400 35.05 19.25 -23.11
N GLN A 401 34.74 20.51 -22.76
CA GLN A 401 34.37 20.88 -21.40
C GLN A 401 33.12 20.10 -20.94
N ARG A 402 32.06 20.07 -21.75
CA ARG A 402 30.83 19.33 -21.43
C ARG A 402 31.06 17.82 -21.31
N TYR A 403 31.97 17.26 -22.12
CA TYR A 403 32.38 15.86 -22.00
C TYR A 403 33.12 15.59 -20.68
N GLN A 404 33.98 16.51 -20.24
CA GLN A 404 34.67 16.41 -18.94
C GLN A 404 33.67 16.46 -17.77
N GLU A 405 32.75 17.44 -17.76
CA GLU A 405 31.68 17.56 -16.76
C GLU A 405 30.79 16.30 -16.72
N LEU A 406 30.48 15.71 -17.87
CA LEU A 406 29.74 14.44 -17.95
C LEU A 406 30.58 13.25 -17.45
N SER A 407 31.89 13.23 -17.71
CA SER A 407 32.80 12.20 -17.19
C SER A 407 32.91 12.27 -15.66
N ASP A 408 33.01 13.47 -15.11
CA ASP A 408 33.12 13.70 -13.67
C ASP A 408 31.83 13.29 -12.94
N THR A 409 30.66 13.70 -13.45
CA THR A 409 29.36 13.27 -12.89
C THR A 409 29.13 11.75 -13.00
N VAL A 410 29.58 11.10 -14.08
CA VAL A 410 29.56 9.62 -14.19
C VAL A 410 30.50 8.98 -13.16
N GLN A 411 31.64 9.59 -12.87
CA GLN A 411 32.56 9.07 -11.85
C GLN A 411 32.01 9.24 -10.43
N ASP A 412 31.34 10.35 -10.12
CA ASP A 412 30.65 10.55 -8.84
C ASP A 412 29.51 9.55 -8.64
N LEU A 413 28.70 9.30 -9.68
CA LEU A 413 27.65 8.27 -9.64
C LEU A 413 28.24 6.86 -9.43
N ARG A 414 29.42 6.55 -9.99
CA ARG A 414 30.12 5.28 -9.71
C ARG A 414 30.59 5.20 -8.26
N ASN A 415 31.16 6.29 -7.73
CA ASN A 415 31.60 6.37 -6.33
C ASN A 415 30.41 6.18 -5.38
N GLN A 416 29.28 6.84 -5.64
CA GLN A 416 28.04 6.71 -4.87
C GLN A 416 27.47 5.28 -4.92
N ASN A 417 27.42 4.65 -6.10
CA ASN A 417 27.00 3.25 -6.23
C ASN A 417 27.91 2.29 -5.45
N SER A 418 29.23 2.52 -5.44
CA SER A 418 30.18 1.73 -4.66
C SER A 418 29.95 1.88 -3.14
N GLN A 419 29.68 3.10 -2.68
CA GLN A 419 29.33 3.38 -1.27
C GLN A 419 28.02 2.69 -0.87
N LEU A 420 26.96 2.82 -1.67
CA LEU A 420 25.68 2.15 -1.43
C LEU A 420 25.82 0.62 -1.44
N HIS A 421 26.68 0.06 -2.31
CA HIS A 421 26.96 -1.38 -2.32
C HIS A 421 27.64 -1.83 -1.03
N THR A 422 28.60 -1.04 -0.53
CA THR A 422 29.31 -1.31 0.73
C THR A 422 28.34 -1.27 1.92
N GLN A 423 27.52 -0.22 2.02
CA GLN A 423 26.50 -0.08 3.06
C GLN A 423 25.48 -1.23 3.04
N LEU A 424 25.03 -1.64 1.85
CA LEU A 424 24.14 -2.80 1.69
C LEU A 424 24.80 -4.11 2.16
N GLN A 425 26.11 -4.25 1.94
CA GLN A 425 26.88 -5.41 2.39
C GLN A 425 27.09 -5.41 3.91
N GLU A 426 27.39 -4.25 4.50
CA GLU A 426 27.49 -4.06 5.95
C GLU A 426 26.16 -4.39 6.65
N ALA A 427 25.05 -3.80 6.21
CA ALA A 427 23.71 -4.10 6.74
C ALA A 427 23.32 -5.59 6.62
N LYS A 428 23.75 -6.28 5.54
CA LYS A 428 23.57 -7.73 5.39
C LYS A 428 24.41 -8.54 6.40
N ILE A 429 25.62 -8.08 6.73
CA ILE A 429 26.48 -8.72 7.74
C ILE A 429 25.86 -8.52 9.13
N GLU A 430 25.47 -7.30 9.48
CA GLU A 430 24.80 -6.97 10.74
C GLU A 430 23.51 -7.78 10.94
N HIS A 431 22.64 -7.85 9.92
CA HIS A 431 21.43 -8.66 10.00
C HIS A 431 21.73 -10.16 10.19
N ARG A 432 22.79 -10.67 9.55
CA ARG A 432 23.27 -12.06 9.73
C ARG A 432 23.88 -12.28 11.13
N GLU A 433 24.33 -11.25 11.82
CA GLU A 433 24.85 -11.30 13.19
C GLU A 433 23.74 -11.20 14.23
N ALA A 434 22.79 -10.29 14.04
CA ALA A 434 21.55 -10.24 14.81
C ALA A 434 20.80 -11.59 14.77
N LEU A 435 20.66 -12.19 13.58
CA LEU A 435 20.03 -13.50 13.43
C LEU A 435 20.83 -14.64 14.12
N ARG A 436 22.17 -14.58 14.10
CA ARG A 436 23.01 -15.53 14.85
C ARG A 436 22.83 -15.37 16.36
N SER A 437 22.78 -14.13 16.86
CA SER A 437 22.55 -13.81 18.27
C SER A 437 21.18 -14.31 18.75
N GLN A 438 20.11 -14.02 18.01
CA GLN A 438 18.76 -14.50 18.34
C GLN A 438 18.66 -16.04 18.34
N LYS A 439 19.31 -16.72 17.38
CA LYS A 439 19.39 -18.19 17.37
C LYS A 439 20.08 -18.73 18.61
N LEU A 440 21.23 -18.17 18.99
CA LEU A 440 21.98 -18.60 20.17
C LEU A 440 21.18 -18.37 21.47
N GLN A 441 20.43 -17.26 21.57
CA GLN A 441 19.52 -17.01 22.69
C GLN A 441 18.38 -18.05 22.74
N ALA A 442 17.76 -18.38 21.61
CA ALA A 442 16.72 -19.39 21.52
C ALA A 442 17.26 -20.81 21.85
N GLU A 443 18.44 -21.17 21.36
CA GLU A 443 19.11 -22.43 21.69
C GLU A 443 19.44 -22.53 23.19
N THR A 444 19.94 -21.43 23.79
CA THR A 444 20.20 -21.35 25.24
C THR A 444 18.93 -21.53 26.05
N LEU A 445 17.84 -20.85 25.68
CA LEU A 445 16.56 -20.95 26.38
C LEU A 445 15.94 -22.36 26.27
N ASN A 446 15.99 -22.97 25.08
CA ASN A 446 15.58 -24.37 24.89
C ASN A 446 16.42 -25.33 25.74
N GLN A 447 17.73 -25.10 25.85
CA GLN A 447 18.60 -25.92 26.70
C GLN A 447 18.24 -25.79 28.18
N CYS A 448 17.91 -24.59 28.68
CA CYS A 448 17.44 -24.37 30.04
C CYS A 448 16.10 -25.07 30.31
N TYR A 449 15.10 -24.93 29.43
CA TYR A 449 13.82 -25.62 29.61
C TYR A 449 13.97 -27.15 29.54
N LYS A 450 14.84 -27.65 28.66
CA LYS A 450 15.12 -29.09 28.57
C LYS A 450 15.74 -29.61 29.88
N GLN A 451 16.71 -28.91 30.45
CA GLN A 451 17.29 -29.25 31.75
C GLN A 451 16.23 -29.22 32.87
N GLN A 452 15.33 -28.23 32.86
CA GLN A 452 14.25 -28.14 33.85
C GLN A 452 13.25 -29.30 33.74
N ILE A 453 12.96 -29.79 32.52
CA ILE A 453 12.15 -30.99 32.29
C ILE A 453 12.89 -32.23 32.78
N GLU A 454 14.17 -32.41 32.42
CA GLU A 454 15.01 -33.53 32.87
C GLU A 454 15.09 -33.60 34.41
N GLU A 455 15.22 -32.45 35.11
CA GLU A 455 15.18 -32.39 36.58
C GLU A 455 13.81 -32.78 37.17
N LEU A 456 12.71 -32.37 36.54
CA LEU A 456 11.35 -32.71 36.99
C LEU A 456 11.05 -34.20 36.77
N GLU A 457 11.46 -34.75 35.62
CA GLU A 457 11.39 -36.19 35.34
C GLU A 457 12.20 -36.99 36.37
N GLU A 458 13.42 -36.54 36.72
CA GLU A 458 14.25 -37.22 37.72
C GLU A 458 13.62 -37.16 39.14
N ARG A 459 12.98 -36.04 39.51
CA ARG A 459 12.23 -35.92 40.79
C ARG A 459 11.01 -36.84 40.82
N LEU A 460 10.18 -36.81 39.78
CA LEU A 460 9.03 -37.69 39.65
C LEU A 460 9.43 -39.17 39.67
N GLN A 461 10.55 -39.52 39.02
CA GLN A 461 11.08 -40.89 39.04
C GLN A 461 11.59 -41.29 40.43
N LYS A 462 12.24 -40.38 41.17
CA LYS A 462 12.62 -40.59 42.59
C LYS A 462 11.38 -40.80 43.48
N GLU A 463 10.38 -39.92 43.39
CA GLU A 463 9.12 -40.04 44.15
C GLU A 463 8.37 -41.33 43.81
N THR A 464 8.24 -41.67 42.52
CA THR A 464 7.62 -42.92 42.06
C THR A 464 8.37 -44.14 42.60
N SER A 465 9.71 -44.10 42.66
CA SER A 465 10.51 -45.18 43.25
C SER A 465 10.32 -45.31 44.78
N ALA A 466 10.17 -44.17 45.47
CA ALA A 466 9.91 -44.14 46.91
C ALA A 466 8.51 -44.67 47.24
N LEU A 467 7.48 -44.24 46.50
CA LEU A 467 6.11 -44.74 46.62
C LEU A 467 6.03 -46.23 46.30
N LYS A 468 6.67 -46.71 45.23
CA LYS A 468 6.75 -48.16 44.94
C LYS A 468 7.40 -48.94 46.08
N LYS A 469 8.46 -48.41 46.69
CA LYS A 469 9.11 -49.05 47.84
C LYS A 469 8.20 -49.07 49.07
N GLN A 470 7.52 -47.97 49.40
CA GLN A 470 6.55 -47.94 50.49
C GLN A 470 5.40 -48.93 50.26
N LEU A 471 4.91 -49.02 49.01
CA LEU A 471 3.86 -49.95 48.64
C LEU A 471 4.32 -51.40 48.82
N GLN A 472 5.53 -51.74 48.36
CA GLN A 472 6.16 -53.05 48.60
C GLN A 472 6.37 -53.32 50.11
N ASP A 473 6.83 -52.35 50.90
CA ASP A 473 6.98 -52.47 52.36
C ASP A 473 5.61 -52.73 53.03
N THR A 474 4.52 -52.13 52.54
CA THR A 474 3.16 -52.40 53.04
C THR A 474 2.59 -53.74 52.56
N GLU A 475 2.90 -54.18 51.35
CA GLU A 475 2.57 -55.52 50.84
C GLU A 475 3.27 -56.60 51.68
N GLU A 476 4.55 -56.41 52.01
CA GLU A 476 5.28 -57.29 52.94
C GLU A 476 4.66 -57.31 54.34
N GLN A 477 4.21 -56.17 54.87
CA GLN A 477 3.53 -56.11 56.17
C GLN A 477 2.18 -56.82 56.12
N LEU A 478 1.38 -56.62 55.07
CA LEU A 478 0.14 -57.37 54.84
C LEU A 478 0.42 -58.88 54.73
N HIS A 479 1.46 -59.28 53.99
CA HIS A 479 1.85 -60.69 53.89
C HIS A 479 2.25 -61.28 55.24
N ARG A 480 2.97 -60.54 56.09
CA ARG A 480 3.29 -60.96 57.46
C ARG A 480 2.03 -61.07 58.32
N ILE A 481 1.12 -60.10 58.27
CA ILE A 481 -0.16 -60.14 59.00
C ILE A 481 -1.01 -61.33 58.53
N GLN A 482 -1.07 -61.61 57.24
CA GLN A 482 -1.81 -62.73 56.67
C GLN A 482 -1.17 -64.09 57.02
N GLN A 483 0.16 -64.16 57.11
CA GLN A 483 0.88 -65.32 57.68
C GLN A 483 0.62 -65.49 59.18
N HIS A 484 0.48 -64.41 59.95
CA HIS A 484 0.12 -64.48 61.37
C HIS A 484 -1.36 -64.80 61.61
N SER A 485 -2.24 -64.48 60.66
CA SER A 485 -3.67 -64.82 60.67
C SER A 485 -3.93 -66.33 60.50
N SER A 486 -2.98 -67.10 59.96
CA SER A 486 -3.15 -68.55 59.72
C SER A 486 -3.01 -69.43 60.98
N VAL A 487 -2.78 -68.83 62.16
CA VAL A 487 -2.58 -69.57 63.42
C VAL A 487 -3.90 -69.82 64.19
N VAL A 488 -5.02 -69.22 63.77
CA VAL A 488 -6.34 -69.46 64.38
C VAL A 488 -7.39 -69.81 63.33
N GLY A 489 -7.48 -71.11 63.03
CA GLY A 489 -8.64 -71.70 62.36
C GLY A 489 -8.34 -72.36 61.01
N ASP A 490 -7.78 -73.57 61.04
CA ASP A 490 -7.92 -74.49 59.91
C ASP A 490 -8.15 -75.93 60.39
N VAL A 491 -9.33 -76.46 60.06
CA VAL A 491 -9.69 -77.88 60.18
C VAL A 491 -10.31 -78.27 58.84
N VAL A 492 -9.61 -79.15 58.13
CA VAL A 492 -9.97 -79.77 56.85
C VAL A 492 -9.88 -78.84 55.62
N GLY A 493 -8.74 -78.91 54.94
CA GLY A 493 -8.64 -78.56 53.52
C GLY A 493 -8.67 -79.79 52.61
N HIS A 494 -9.10 -79.63 51.35
CA HIS A 494 -8.54 -80.41 50.24
C HIS A 494 -8.65 -79.70 48.87
N VAL A 495 -7.51 -79.18 48.42
CA VAL A 495 -6.96 -79.23 47.04
C VAL A 495 -7.92 -79.09 45.84
N MET A 496 -7.84 -77.97 45.11
CA MET A 496 -7.23 -77.91 43.75
C MET A 496 -6.97 -76.46 43.30
N GLN A 497 -6.13 -76.30 42.27
CA GLN A 497 -5.45 -75.05 41.87
C GLN A 497 -6.04 -74.47 40.55
N PRO A 498 -5.54 -73.35 39.98
CA PRO A 498 -6.33 -72.13 39.85
C PRO A 498 -6.78 -71.79 38.42
N ALA A 499 -7.86 -71.00 38.30
CA ALA A 499 -8.19 -70.29 37.07
C ALA A 499 -8.85 -68.94 37.38
N GLU A 500 -8.32 -67.93 36.70
CA GLU A 500 -8.69 -66.51 36.63
C GLU A 500 -10.16 -66.14 36.93
N SER A 501 -10.34 -65.16 37.83
CA SER A 501 -11.58 -64.41 37.96
C SER A 501 -11.28 -62.92 38.09
N ASN A 502 -11.62 -62.13 37.08
CA ASN A 502 -11.49 -60.68 37.12
C ASN A 502 -12.75 -60.01 36.56
N MET A 503 -13.79 -59.93 37.40
CA MET A 503 -15.00 -59.14 37.21
C MET A 503 -15.58 -58.76 38.58
N LEU A 504 -15.48 -57.49 38.96
CA LEU A 504 -16.52 -56.85 39.78
C LEU A 504 -16.62 -55.36 39.43
N ASN A 505 -17.80 -54.81 39.69
CA ASN A 505 -18.29 -53.57 39.12
C ASN A 505 -18.92 -52.70 40.22
N THR A 506 -18.83 -51.36 40.10
CA THR A 506 -19.61 -50.34 40.84
C THR A 506 -19.34 -50.16 42.36
N PRO A 507 -19.70 -49.01 43.01
CA PRO A 507 -20.54 -47.91 42.51
C PRO A 507 -20.07 -46.45 42.69
N SER A 508 -20.72 -45.61 41.87
CA SER A 508 -20.87 -44.14 41.91
C SER A 508 -21.28 -43.58 43.29
N LYS A 509 -20.71 -42.46 43.80
CA LYS A 509 -21.20 -41.04 43.77
C LYS A 509 -20.44 -40.21 44.86
N HIS A 510 -20.40 -38.87 44.96
CA HIS A 510 -20.93 -37.70 44.18
C HIS A 510 -20.05 -36.44 44.50
N ASN A 511 -20.08 -35.41 43.64
CA ASN A 511 -19.79 -33.96 43.87
C ASN A 511 -18.53 -33.53 44.69
N ALA A 512 -17.62 -32.70 44.17
CA ALA A 512 -17.90 -31.37 43.63
C ALA A 512 -16.82 -30.83 42.65
N SER A 513 -17.25 -29.95 41.75
CA SER A 513 -16.47 -29.15 40.77
C SER A 513 -15.70 -27.97 41.47
N PRO A 514 -14.95 -27.06 40.78
CA PRO A 514 -14.80 -26.89 39.32
C PRO A 514 -13.40 -26.55 38.75
N HIS A 515 -13.30 -26.67 37.42
CA HIS A 515 -12.44 -26.02 36.42
C HIS A 515 -11.04 -25.44 36.78
N TRP A 516 -10.10 -25.59 35.86
CA TRP A 516 -9.23 -24.51 35.35
C TRP A 516 -8.76 -24.89 33.95
N ASN A 517 -9.02 -24.03 32.97
CA ASN A 517 -8.38 -24.09 31.65
C ASN A 517 -6.90 -23.65 31.77
N SER A 518 -6.04 -24.05 30.83
CA SER A 518 -5.47 -23.07 29.89
C SER A 518 -4.73 -23.74 28.72
N SER A 519 -4.66 -23.01 27.61
CA SER A 519 -4.29 -23.40 26.26
C SER A 519 -2.89 -23.97 26.06
N THR A 520 -2.87 -25.08 25.33
CA THR A 520 -1.76 -25.42 24.43
C THR A 520 -1.84 -24.55 23.16
N VAL A 521 -1.11 -23.43 23.07
CA VAL A 521 -0.89 -22.74 21.78
C VAL A 521 0.46 -23.16 21.19
N GLY A 522 0.38 -24.09 20.24
CA GLY A 522 1.51 -24.54 19.44
C GLY A 522 1.96 -23.49 18.40
N PHE A 523 3.26 -23.22 18.43
CA PHE A 523 4.04 -22.49 17.43
C PHE A 523 3.92 -23.11 16.02
N ILE A 524 3.68 -22.30 14.97
CA ILE A 524 4.26 -22.48 13.62
C ILE A 524 4.12 -21.18 12.79
N PRO A 525 5.08 -20.84 11.90
CA PRO A 525 5.29 -19.47 11.43
C PRO A 525 4.77 -19.20 10.00
N VAL A 526 4.56 -17.93 9.68
CA VAL A 526 4.39 -17.45 8.29
C VAL A 526 5.47 -16.43 7.95
N ARG A 527 6.13 -16.62 6.80
CA ARG A 527 7.09 -15.68 6.20
C ARG A 527 6.38 -14.61 5.39
N SER A 528 7.01 -13.45 5.26
CA SER A 528 6.51 -12.28 4.52
C SER A 528 6.84 -12.31 3.03
N GLY A 529 5.97 -11.70 2.21
CA GLY A 529 6.36 -11.06 0.94
C GLY A 529 5.42 -11.22 -0.26
N VAL A 530 4.62 -10.18 -0.57
CA VAL A 530 4.63 -9.39 -1.85
C VAL A 530 3.24 -8.78 -2.22
N ILE A 531 3.10 -7.47 -1.94
CA ILE A 531 2.61 -6.35 -2.80
C ILE A 531 1.14 -6.25 -3.31
N MET A 532 0.61 -5.00 -3.22
CA MET A 532 -0.63 -4.42 -3.78
C MET A 532 -1.96 -4.88 -3.16
N ASN A 533 -2.98 -4.01 -2.95
CA ASN A 533 -3.19 -2.66 -3.51
C ASN A 533 -3.76 -1.67 -2.46
N GLN A 534 -3.78 -0.37 -2.79
CA GLN A 534 -4.18 0.74 -1.90
C GLN A 534 -5.69 0.74 -1.55
N GLN A 535 -5.99 0.99 -0.26
CA GLN A 535 -6.95 1.98 0.30
C GLN A 535 -7.63 1.49 1.59
N ASP A 536 -7.80 2.44 2.53
CA ASP A 536 -8.59 2.40 3.76
C ASP A 536 -8.31 1.29 4.80
N SER A 537 -7.70 1.66 5.94
CA SER A 537 -8.46 1.82 7.20
C SER A 537 -7.57 2.11 8.42
N GLU A 538 -7.94 3.14 9.19
CA GLU A 538 -7.57 3.27 10.60
C GLU A 538 -8.33 2.23 11.46
N ASN A 539 -7.84 1.96 12.66
CA ASN A 539 -8.51 1.20 13.73
C ASN A 539 -8.78 -0.30 13.48
N LYS A 540 -7.72 -1.11 13.64
CA LYS A 540 -7.88 -2.54 13.99
C LYS A 540 -7.57 -2.77 15.48
N LEU A 541 -8.62 -2.93 16.28
CA LEU A 541 -8.50 -3.40 17.67
C LEU A 541 -8.14 -4.89 17.71
N GLU A 542 -7.17 -5.23 18.56
CA GLU A 542 -6.71 -6.59 18.79
C GLU A 542 -7.59 -7.27 19.86
N ILE A 543 -8.68 -7.93 19.42
CA ILE A 543 -9.45 -8.86 20.25
C ILE A 543 -9.23 -10.26 19.71
N THR A 544 -8.21 -10.95 20.22
CA THR A 544 -8.10 -12.41 20.13
C THR A 544 -7.25 -12.93 21.28
N LEU A 545 -7.92 -13.48 22.31
CA LEU A 545 -7.51 -14.63 23.13
C LEU A 545 -8.53 -14.79 24.27
N LEU A 546 -9.67 -15.40 23.93
CA LEU A 546 -10.56 -16.03 24.90
C LEU A 546 -10.72 -17.48 24.45
N GLU A 547 -10.37 -18.40 25.34
CA GLU A 547 -10.31 -19.83 25.08
C GLU A 547 -11.72 -20.41 24.87
N ARG A 548 -11.82 -21.45 24.04
CA ARG A 548 -13.06 -22.20 23.86
C ARG A 548 -12.78 -23.68 24.10
N GLU A 549 -13.59 -24.27 24.98
CA GLU A 549 -13.38 -25.54 25.66
C GLU A 549 -13.47 -26.77 24.72
N GLU A 550 -12.88 -27.88 25.14
CA GLU A 550 -12.81 -29.13 24.37
C GLU A 550 -14.08 -29.99 24.49
N GLY A 551 -14.36 -30.79 23.45
CA GLY A 551 -15.05 -32.07 23.61
C GLY A 551 -16.50 -32.15 23.10
N GLU A 552 -16.68 -32.39 21.80
CA GLU A 552 -17.81 -33.18 21.29
C GLU A 552 -17.43 -33.86 19.96
N GLY A 553 -17.03 -35.13 20.05
CA GLY A 553 -17.29 -36.10 18.98
C GLY A 553 -18.64 -36.79 19.26
N SER A 554 -19.26 -37.55 18.36
CA SER A 554 -18.77 -38.07 17.09
C SER A 554 -19.97 -38.49 16.24
N GLU A 555 -19.90 -38.42 14.91
CA GLU A 555 -20.54 -39.44 14.07
C GLU A 555 -19.82 -39.61 12.73
N SER A 556 -19.38 -40.85 12.50
CA SER A 556 -18.89 -41.32 11.21
C SER A 556 -20.04 -41.89 10.40
N VAL A 557 -20.04 -41.65 9.08
CA VAL A 557 -20.63 -42.61 8.13
C VAL A 557 -19.56 -43.11 7.18
N ASP A 558 -19.46 -44.43 7.15
CA ASP A 558 -18.43 -45.23 6.51
C ASP A 558 -18.71 -45.43 5.01
N SER A 559 -17.65 -45.62 4.21
CA SER A 559 -17.70 -46.29 2.90
C SER A 559 -16.29 -46.46 2.31
N THR A 560 -15.65 -47.58 2.66
CA THR A 560 -14.59 -48.23 1.86
C THR A 560 -14.89 -49.75 1.81
N PRO A 561 -14.27 -50.58 0.95
CA PRO A 561 -13.37 -50.35 -0.18
C PRO A 561 -13.94 -51.02 -1.48
N PRO A 562 -13.18 -51.32 -2.57
CA PRO A 562 -12.10 -52.32 -2.56
C PRO A 562 -10.78 -51.89 -3.23
N HIS A 563 -9.75 -52.64 -2.85
CA HIS A 563 -8.35 -52.52 -3.25
C HIS A 563 -8.11 -53.01 -4.69
N LEU A 564 -7.55 -52.17 -5.57
CA LEU A 564 -6.89 -52.61 -6.80
C LEU A 564 -5.53 -51.92 -6.98
N SER A 565 -4.53 -52.75 -7.22
CA SER A 565 -3.14 -52.40 -7.44
C SER A 565 -2.88 -51.89 -8.88
N ALA A 566 -1.74 -51.21 -9.04
CA ALA A 566 -1.12 -50.77 -10.29
C ALA A 566 -1.76 -49.57 -11.03
N SER A 567 -1.23 -48.38 -10.74
CA SER A 567 -0.85 -47.37 -11.76
C SER A 567 0.05 -46.31 -11.12
N GLN A 568 1.36 -46.55 -11.22
CA GLN A 568 2.42 -45.65 -10.81
C GLN A 568 2.73 -44.70 -11.98
N GLU A 569 2.15 -43.50 -12.00
CA GLU A 569 2.39 -42.36 -12.92
C GLU A 569 1.22 -41.36 -12.72
N ARG A 570 1.35 -40.04 -12.51
CA ARG A 570 2.51 -39.15 -12.36
C ARG A 570 2.18 -38.15 -11.23
N ARG A 571 2.85 -38.26 -10.07
CA ARG A 571 3.08 -37.06 -9.25
C ARG A 571 4.21 -36.32 -9.95
N THR A 572 3.93 -35.16 -10.53
CA THR A 572 4.97 -34.34 -11.15
C THR A 572 5.95 -33.92 -10.07
N GLU A 573 7.13 -34.53 -10.08
CA GLU A 573 8.24 -34.17 -9.19
C GLU A 573 8.60 -32.71 -9.46
N LEU A 574 8.21 -31.83 -8.54
CA LEU A 574 8.55 -30.41 -8.62
C LEU A 574 10.06 -30.30 -8.45
N ILE A 575 10.73 -29.86 -9.51
CA ILE A 575 12.18 -29.62 -9.51
C ILE A 575 12.46 -28.56 -8.44
N PRO A 576 13.31 -28.83 -7.42
CA PRO A 576 13.60 -27.88 -6.37
C PRO A 576 14.13 -26.55 -6.93
N LEU A 577 13.69 -25.43 -6.35
CA LEU A 577 13.98 -24.08 -6.82
C LEU A 577 15.50 -23.82 -7.01
N GLU A 578 16.32 -24.35 -6.11
CA GLU A 578 17.79 -24.28 -6.18
C GLU A 578 18.38 -24.89 -7.47
N LYS A 579 17.73 -25.91 -8.03
CA LYS A 579 18.17 -26.63 -9.23
C LYS A 579 17.79 -25.93 -10.54
N LEU A 580 16.88 -24.94 -10.47
CA LEU A 580 16.54 -24.03 -11.58
C LEU A 580 17.33 -22.71 -11.49
N LEU A 581 17.74 -22.30 -10.28
CA LEU A 581 18.59 -21.13 -10.04
C LEU A 581 20.11 -21.40 -10.26
N SER A 582 20.52 -22.66 -10.48
CA SER A 582 21.92 -23.06 -10.62
C SER A 582 22.37 -23.34 -12.06
N SER A 583 21.55 -22.99 -13.06
CA SER A 583 22.02 -22.91 -14.46
C SER A 583 22.70 -21.56 -14.69
N PRO A 584 23.94 -21.51 -15.23
CA PRO A 584 24.65 -20.25 -15.42
C PRO A 584 23.99 -19.43 -16.54
N ALA A 585 23.24 -18.41 -16.15
CA ALA A 585 22.66 -17.42 -17.07
C ALA A 585 23.43 -16.08 -17.07
N ASP A 586 24.35 -15.90 -16.13
CA ASP A 586 25.10 -14.65 -15.92
C ASP A 586 26.57 -14.81 -16.38
N ASP A 587 26.78 -14.92 -17.70
CA ASP A 587 28.11 -14.85 -18.30
C ASP A 587 28.05 -14.19 -19.70
N GLU A 588 27.39 -13.02 -19.80
CA GLU A 588 27.40 -12.15 -20.99
C GLU A 588 28.76 -11.45 -21.20
N ASN A 589 29.87 -12.18 -21.12
CA ASN A 589 31.20 -11.62 -21.32
C ASN A 589 32.23 -12.62 -21.86
N ASN A 590 31.88 -13.37 -22.91
CA ASN A 590 32.90 -14.00 -23.74
C ASN A 590 32.53 -14.07 -25.23
N VAL A 591 32.78 -12.96 -25.95
CA VAL A 591 32.83 -12.98 -27.42
C VAL A 591 34.12 -13.70 -27.85
N SER A 592 33.97 -14.96 -28.25
CA SER A 592 35.00 -15.69 -29.01
C SER A 592 34.32 -16.63 -30.01
N THR A 593 34.09 -16.09 -31.21
CA THR A 593 33.78 -16.85 -32.42
C THR A 593 34.83 -17.91 -32.71
N VAL A 594 34.45 -19.20 -32.79
CA VAL A 594 34.93 -20.19 -33.80
C VAL A 594 33.95 -21.39 -33.85
N SER A 595 33.34 -21.60 -35.04
CA SER A 595 32.67 -22.82 -35.54
C SER A 595 32.11 -23.87 -34.56
N ALA A 596 30.79 -23.83 -34.33
CA ALA A 596 30.00 -24.98 -33.87
C ALA A 596 29.14 -25.56 -35.02
N SER A 597 28.79 -26.85 -34.96
CA SER A 597 28.00 -27.52 -36.00
C SER A 597 26.49 -27.34 -35.75
N PRO A 598 25.64 -27.13 -36.79
CA PRO A 598 24.21 -26.81 -36.63
C PRO A 598 23.38 -27.78 -35.78
N GLY A 599 23.83 -29.03 -35.64
CA GLY A 599 23.16 -30.03 -34.78
C GLY A 599 23.27 -29.77 -33.28
N VAL A 600 24.30 -29.05 -32.83
CA VAL A 600 24.52 -28.72 -31.41
C VAL A 600 23.60 -27.58 -30.99
N GLU A 601 23.54 -26.50 -31.78
CA GLU A 601 22.64 -25.36 -31.57
C GLU A 601 21.16 -25.79 -31.56
N LEU A 602 20.75 -26.69 -32.47
CA LEU A 602 19.40 -27.25 -32.49
C LEU A 602 19.06 -28.08 -31.25
N SER A 603 20.07 -28.72 -30.64
CA SER A 603 19.87 -29.52 -29.42
C SER A 603 19.76 -28.61 -28.19
N GLN A 604 20.61 -27.58 -28.11
CA GLN A 604 20.63 -26.60 -27.03
C GLN A 604 19.37 -25.73 -27.00
N THR A 605 18.86 -25.31 -28.17
CA THR A 605 17.58 -24.58 -28.30
C THR A 605 16.36 -25.45 -27.93
N LYS A 606 16.37 -26.75 -28.23
CA LYS A 606 15.34 -27.68 -27.77
C LYS A 606 15.34 -27.86 -26.25
N GLU A 607 16.52 -27.94 -25.64
CA GLU A 607 16.65 -28.05 -24.18
C GLU A 607 16.17 -26.77 -23.48
N GLN A 608 16.57 -25.60 -23.98
CA GLN A 608 16.03 -24.30 -23.52
C GLN A 608 14.51 -24.21 -23.69
N LEU A 609 13.96 -24.70 -24.80
CA LEU A 609 12.51 -24.73 -25.02
C LEU A 609 11.81 -25.60 -23.97
N VAL A 610 12.31 -26.80 -23.69
CA VAL A 610 11.75 -27.70 -22.66
C VAL A 610 11.83 -27.07 -21.26
N VAL A 611 12.94 -26.41 -20.91
CA VAL A 611 13.07 -25.67 -19.64
C VAL A 611 12.07 -24.52 -19.58
N SER A 612 11.87 -23.77 -20.67
CA SER A 612 10.88 -22.69 -20.74
C SER A 612 9.45 -23.21 -20.60
N GLU A 613 9.12 -24.35 -21.21
CA GLU A 613 7.80 -24.98 -21.13
C GLU A 613 7.51 -25.53 -19.72
N CYS A 614 8.53 -26.07 -19.04
CA CYS A 614 8.45 -26.45 -17.62
C CYS A 614 8.26 -25.23 -16.71
N ARG A 615 8.96 -24.11 -16.96
CA ARG A 615 8.76 -22.85 -16.23
C ARG A 615 7.34 -22.30 -16.44
N ILE A 616 6.82 -22.32 -17.67
CA ILE A 616 5.45 -21.91 -17.99
C ILE A 616 4.45 -22.78 -17.23
N ARG A 617 4.57 -24.11 -17.27
CA ARG A 617 3.66 -25.01 -16.53
C ARG A 617 3.70 -24.78 -15.02
N HIS A 618 4.87 -24.50 -14.43
CA HIS A 618 4.97 -24.19 -13.00
C HIS A 618 4.31 -22.84 -12.65
N LEU A 619 4.58 -21.79 -13.44
CA LEU A 619 3.96 -20.47 -13.26
C LEU A 619 2.42 -20.51 -13.45
N SER A 620 1.92 -21.30 -14.42
CA SER A 620 0.47 -21.53 -14.58
C SER A 620 -0.13 -22.27 -13.39
N GLY A 621 0.61 -23.21 -12.78
CA GLY A 621 0.21 -23.87 -11.54
C GLY A 621 0.07 -22.88 -10.39
N LEU A 622 1.11 -22.07 -10.13
CA LEU A 622 1.10 -21.02 -9.10
C LEU A 622 0.00 -19.98 -9.34
N LEU A 623 -0.25 -19.59 -10.60
CA LEU A 623 -1.36 -18.69 -10.94
C LEU A 623 -2.72 -19.30 -10.55
N SER A 624 -2.96 -20.57 -10.89
CA SER A 624 -4.21 -21.26 -10.54
C SER A 624 -4.39 -21.47 -9.02
N GLU A 625 -3.29 -21.45 -8.26
CA GLU A 625 -3.28 -21.49 -6.80
C GLU A 625 -3.63 -20.12 -6.21
N ALA A 626 -2.98 -19.05 -6.71
CA ALA A 626 -3.30 -17.67 -6.35
C ALA A 626 -4.75 -17.28 -6.71
N GLU A 627 -5.28 -17.72 -7.85
CA GLU A 627 -6.69 -17.50 -8.24
C GLU A 627 -7.66 -18.18 -7.26
N ARG A 628 -7.34 -19.39 -6.79
CA ARG A 628 -8.14 -20.13 -5.80
C ARG A 628 -8.12 -19.45 -4.44
N ASP A 629 -6.95 -19.01 -3.99
CA ASP A 629 -6.80 -18.31 -2.72
C ASP A 629 -7.47 -16.93 -2.76
N LEU A 630 -7.40 -16.21 -3.88
CA LEU A 630 -8.14 -14.96 -4.10
C LEU A 630 -9.66 -15.17 -4.00
N ALA A 631 -10.20 -16.23 -4.61
CA ALA A 631 -11.61 -16.58 -4.50
C ALA A 631 -12.02 -16.88 -3.05
N LYS A 632 -11.20 -17.65 -2.32
CA LYS A 632 -11.42 -17.97 -0.89
C LYS A 632 -11.36 -16.73 0.00
N LEU A 633 -10.35 -15.88 -0.19
CA LEU A 633 -10.22 -14.60 0.53
C LEU A 633 -11.40 -13.68 0.24
N THR A 634 -11.90 -13.64 -0.99
CA THR A 634 -13.08 -12.85 -1.39
C THR A 634 -14.34 -13.34 -0.67
N GLN A 635 -14.56 -14.66 -0.61
CA GLN A 635 -15.68 -15.25 0.14
C GLN A 635 -15.58 -14.94 1.64
N GLN A 636 -14.40 -15.10 2.24
CA GLN A 636 -14.15 -14.74 3.65
C GLN A 636 -14.40 -13.24 3.91
N ASN A 637 -13.98 -12.37 2.99
CA ASN A 637 -14.18 -10.93 3.11
C ASN A 637 -15.66 -10.55 3.07
N GLN A 638 -16.46 -11.23 2.24
CA GLN A 638 -17.93 -11.06 2.23
C GLN A 638 -18.56 -11.52 3.54
N VAL A 639 -18.21 -12.72 4.04
CA VAL A 639 -18.72 -13.24 5.32
C VAL A 639 -18.35 -12.33 6.49
N LEU A 640 -17.11 -11.84 6.55
CA LEU A 640 -16.67 -10.88 7.57
C LEU A 640 -17.41 -9.55 7.49
N LYS A 641 -17.65 -9.02 6.27
CA LYS A 641 -18.47 -7.80 6.08
C LYS A 641 -19.90 -8.01 6.56
N ASP A 642 -20.50 -9.17 6.31
CA ASP A 642 -21.85 -9.48 6.76
C ASP A 642 -21.95 -9.73 8.27
N GLU A 643 -20.93 -10.33 8.89
CA GLU A 643 -20.83 -10.47 10.34
C GLU A 643 -20.60 -9.12 11.03
N ILE A 644 -19.74 -8.24 10.50
CA ILE A 644 -19.56 -6.87 11.01
C ILE A 644 -20.90 -6.11 10.94
N ARG A 645 -21.61 -6.16 9.80
CA ARG A 645 -22.94 -5.57 9.66
C ARG A 645 -23.94 -6.16 10.66
N ARG A 646 -23.89 -7.47 10.92
CA ARG A 646 -24.74 -8.17 11.90
C ARG A 646 -24.44 -7.74 13.33
N GLN A 647 -23.17 -7.60 13.70
CA GLN A 647 -22.73 -7.14 15.02
C GLN A 647 -23.09 -5.67 15.25
N GLN A 648 -22.86 -4.79 14.26
CA GLN A 648 -23.32 -3.39 14.30
C GLN A 648 -24.83 -3.31 14.56
N ARG A 649 -25.65 -4.03 13.78
CA ARG A 649 -27.10 -4.12 14.01
C ARG A 649 -27.47 -4.73 15.37
N SER A 650 -26.59 -5.53 15.99
CA SER A 650 -26.78 -6.08 17.34
C SER A 650 -26.52 -5.06 18.45
N VAL A 651 -25.44 -4.29 18.34
CA VAL A 651 -25.11 -3.20 19.28
C VAL A 651 -26.15 -2.07 19.18
N GLU A 652 -26.62 -1.76 17.96
CA GLU A 652 -27.71 -0.80 17.77
C GLU A 652 -29.06 -1.31 18.33
N ARG A 653 -29.34 -2.62 18.24
CA ARG A 653 -30.50 -3.24 18.92
C ARG A 653 -30.42 -3.12 20.43
N GLU A 654 -29.23 -3.25 21.02
CA GLU A 654 -29.03 -3.14 22.48
C GLU A 654 -29.41 -1.75 23.00
N GLN A 655 -29.09 -0.69 22.27
CA GLN A 655 -29.53 0.68 22.60
C GLN A 655 -31.06 0.83 22.59
N HIS A 656 -31.76 0.07 21.75
CA HIS A 656 -33.22 0.07 21.68
C HIS A 656 -33.89 -1.00 22.57
N ALA A 657 -33.12 -1.92 23.18
CA ALA A 657 -33.62 -3.02 24.00
C ALA A 657 -34.36 -2.54 25.26
N GLN A 658 -34.01 -1.37 25.81
CA GLN A 658 -34.75 -0.76 26.92
C GLN A 658 -36.23 -0.48 26.60
N ASN A 659 -36.62 -0.52 25.32
CA ASN A 659 -37.98 -0.30 24.85
C ASN A 659 -38.76 -1.60 24.52
N PHE A 660 -38.44 -2.75 25.14
CA PHE A 660 -39.13 -4.02 24.85
C PHE A 660 -40.66 -3.97 24.98
N GLU A 661 -41.23 -3.25 25.94
CA GLU A 661 -42.70 -3.07 26.03
C GLU A 661 -43.27 -2.26 24.85
N TYR A 662 -42.55 -1.29 24.32
CA TYR A 662 -42.96 -0.55 23.12
C TYR A 662 -42.89 -1.44 21.87
N LEU A 663 -41.79 -2.21 21.73
CA LEU A 663 -41.64 -3.20 20.66
C LEU A 663 -42.76 -4.25 20.69
N LYS A 664 -43.04 -4.82 21.86
CA LYS A 664 -44.15 -5.76 22.11
C LYS A 664 -45.49 -5.18 21.66
N ASN A 665 -45.78 -3.91 21.99
CA ASN A 665 -47.00 -3.23 21.54
C ASN A 665 -47.04 -3.00 20.02
N ILE A 666 -45.91 -2.70 19.37
CA ILE A 666 -45.82 -2.56 17.91
C ILE A 666 -45.99 -3.91 17.21
N VAL A 667 -45.30 -4.96 17.67
CA VAL A 667 -45.39 -6.32 17.12
C VAL A 667 -46.82 -6.86 17.28
N LEU A 668 -47.43 -6.66 18.45
CA LEU A 668 -48.82 -7.05 18.70
C LEU A 668 -49.78 -6.33 17.74
N LYS A 669 -49.60 -5.02 17.51
CA LYS A 669 -50.35 -4.27 16.47
C LYS A 669 -50.08 -4.82 15.07
N PHE A 670 -48.82 -5.00 14.68
CA PHE A 670 -48.44 -5.49 13.36
C PHE A 670 -49.10 -6.85 13.03
N VAL A 671 -49.11 -7.78 14.00
CA VAL A 671 -49.73 -9.10 13.82
C VAL A 671 -51.27 -9.01 13.82
N THR A 672 -51.88 -8.21 14.69
CA THR A 672 -53.36 -8.14 14.84
C THR A 672 -54.07 -7.30 13.79
N LEU A 673 -53.42 -6.30 13.20
CA LEU A 673 -53.98 -5.50 12.11
C LEU A 673 -54.22 -6.36 10.86
N GLN A 674 -55.39 -6.25 10.23
CA GLN A 674 -55.76 -7.06 9.05
C GLN A 674 -55.52 -6.34 7.71
N GLY A 675 -55.15 -5.06 7.72
CA GLY A 675 -54.97 -4.21 6.53
C GLY A 675 -53.50 -3.94 6.18
N GLY A 676 -53.21 -3.89 4.88
CA GLY A 676 -51.82 -3.79 4.39
C GLY A 676 -51.16 -2.41 4.53
N ASP A 677 -51.94 -1.32 4.42
CA ASP A 677 -51.36 0.03 4.48
C ASP A 677 -50.91 0.41 5.91
N GLU A 678 -51.68 0.03 6.92
CA GLU A 678 -51.31 0.25 8.33
C GLU A 678 -50.15 -0.63 8.77
N ARG A 679 -50.11 -1.91 8.34
CA ARG A 679 -48.93 -2.77 8.51
C ARG A 679 -47.69 -2.17 7.86
N SER A 680 -47.82 -1.63 6.63
CA SER A 680 -46.70 -1.03 5.90
C SER A 680 -46.12 0.19 6.63
N ARG A 681 -46.95 0.99 7.30
CA ARG A 681 -46.52 2.12 8.14
C ARG A 681 -45.76 1.70 9.41
N LEU A 682 -45.93 0.46 9.88
CA LEU A 682 -45.20 -0.08 11.04
C LEU A 682 -43.85 -0.70 10.65
N VAL A 683 -43.61 -1.06 9.39
CA VAL A 683 -42.34 -1.66 8.94
C VAL A 683 -41.13 -0.72 9.19
N PRO A 684 -41.18 0.60 8.91
CA PRO A 684 -40.09 1.52 9.27
C PRO A 684 -39.80 1.53 10.77
N VAL A 685 -40.84 1.49 11.61
CA VAL A 685 -40.71 1.52 13.08
C VAL A 685 -40.08 0.21 13.59
N LEU A 686 -40.53 -0.93 13.07
CA LEU A 686 -39.92 -2.24 13.35
C LEU A 686 -38.45 -2.27 12.89
N ASN A 687 -38.13 -1.73 11.72
CA ASN A 687 -36.75 -1.62 11.25
C ASN A 687 -35.89 -0.70 12.13
N THR A 688 -36.43 0.42 12.62
CA THR A 688 -35.71 1.29 13.55
C THR A 688 -35.36 0.58 14.86
N ILE A 689 -36.26 -0.24 15.42
CA ILE A 689 -36.06 -0.90 16.72
C ILE A 689 -35.25 -2.20 16.58
N LEU A 690 -35.56 -3.03 15.58
CA LEU A 690 -34.96 -4.34 15.37
C LEU A 690 -33.70 -4.31 14.48
N LYS A 691 -33.42 -3.18 13.81
CA LYS A 691 -32.28 -3.02 12.90
C LYS A 691 -32.17 -4.19 11.93
N LEU A 692 -33.22 -4.32 11.13
CA LEU A 692 -33.40 -5.43 10.19
C LEU A 692 -32.40 -5.28 9.03
N SER A 693 -31.98 -6.40 8.44
CA SER A 693 -31.26 -6.37 7.17
C SER A 693 -32.16 -5.83 6.05
N PRO A 694 -31.57 -5.39 4.91
CA PRO A 694 -32.35 -4.98 3.73
C PRO A 694 -33.26 -6.11 3.22
N GLU A 695 -32.83 -7.37 3.36
CA GLU A 695 -33.59 -8.55 2.95
C GLU A 695 -34.79 -8.80 3.87
N GLU A 696 -34.59 -8.84 5.19
CA GLU A 696 -35.68 -8.97 6.18
C GLU A 696 -36.67 -7.79 6.08
N THR A 697 -36.17 -6.57 5.83
CA THR A 697 -37.00 -5.39 5.58
C THR A 697 -37.81 -5.53 4.29
N SER A 698 -37.24 -6.13 3.24
CA SER A 698 -37.96 -6.43 1.99
C SER A 698 -39.05 -7.48 2.21
N GLN A 699 -38.74 -8.57 2.90
CA GLN A 699 -39.70 -9.62 3.27
C GLN A 699 -40.86 -9.05 4.11
N LEU A 700 -40.57 -8.24 5.13
CA LEU A 700 -41.59 -7.58 5.95
C LEU A 700 -42.43 -6.57 5.14
N ASN A 701 -41.86 -5.88 4.14
CA ASN A 701 -42.63 -5.05 3.22
C ASN A 701 -43.54 -5.88 2.30
N ILE A 702 -43.12 -7.06 1.85
CA ILE A 702 -43.96 -7.98 1.05
C ILE A 702 -45.13 -8.52 1.89
N VAL A 703 -44.87 -8.95 3.13
CA VAL A 703 -45.90 -9.40 4.07
C VAL A 703 -46.85 -8.25 4.45
N ALA A 704 -46.31 -7.05 4.70
CA ALA A 704 -47.10 -5.87 5.03
C ALA A 704 -47.99 -5.42 3.87
N LYS A 705 -47.52 -5.47 2.62
CA LYS A 705 -48.33 -5.13 1.43
C LYS A 705 -49.37 -6.19 1.05
N GLY A 706 -49.43 -7.32 1.77
CA GLY A 706 -50.36 -8.41 1.48
C GLY A 706 -49.91 -9.25 0.29
N GLY A 707 -48.71 -9.82 0.35
CA GLY A 707 -48.17 -10.72 -0.68
C GLY A 707 -49.10 -11.88 -1.07
N PRO A 708 -48.89 -12.50 -2.24
CA PRO A 708 -49.93 -13.26 -2.98
C PRO A 708 -50.63 -14.39 -2.21
N ASP A 709 -49.96 -15.01 -1.24
CA ASP A 709 -50.48 -16.14 -0.46
C ASP A 709 -51.52 -15.76 0.62
N LEU A 710 -51.74 -14.48 0.91
CA LEU A 710 -52.63 -14.04 2.00
C LEU A 710 -54.10 -13.85 1.58
N GLN A 711 -54.44 -13.99 0.29
CA GLN A 711 -55.85 -13.93 -0.16
C GLN A 711 -56.55 -15.30 -0.18
N ALA A 712 -55.82 -16.41 -0.04
CA ALA A 712 -56.39 -17.73 0.23
C ALA A 712 -56.39 -17.98 1.75
N GLY A 713 -57.57 -18.24 2.32
CA GLY A 713 -57.81 -18.16 3.76
C GLY A 713 -56.83 -18.97 4.64
N GLY A 714 -56.29 -18.29 5.66
CA GLY A 714 -56.02 -18.94 6.94
C GLY A 714 -54.70 -19.70 7.14
N ARG A 715 -53.58 -19.30 6.50
CA ARG A 715 -52.24 -19.71 7.00
C ARG A 715 -51.75 -18.77 8.10
N GLY A 716 -52.34 -18.92 9.28
CA GLY A 716 -51.78 -18.38 10.52
C GLY A 716 -50.52 -19.14 10.96
N TRP A 717 -49.95 -18.72 12.09
CA TRP A 717 -48.66 -19.15 12.67
C TRP A 717 -48.43 -20.67 12.86
N GLY A 718 -49.46 -21.51 12.69
CA GLY A 718 -49.37 -22.97 12.83
C GLY A 718 -48.40 -23.66 11.88
N SER A 719 -48.08 -23.07 10.72
CA SER A 719 -47.17 -23.71 9.74
C SER A 719 -45.72 -23.85 10.23
N TYR A 720 -45.29 -23.05 11.21
CA TYR A 720 -43.92 -23.11 11.77
C TYR A 720 -43.81 -24.01 13.00
N LEU A 721 -44.92 -24.33 13.67
CA LEU A 721 -44.92 -25.19 14.87
C LEU A 721 -44.66 -26.67 14.55
N HIS A 722 -44.90 -27.12 13.31
CA HIS A 722 -44.61 -28.49 12.89
C HIS A 722 -43.12 -28.87 12.90
N LEU A 723 -42.20 -27.90 12.98
CA LEU A 723 -40.76 -28.17 13.09
C LEU A 723 -40.30 -28.52 14.52
N TRP A 724 -41.19 -28.38 15.53
CA TRP A 724 -40.87 -28.58 16.95
C TRP A 724 -41.59 -29.78 17.60
N SER A 725 -42.47 -30.48 16.87
CA SER A 725 -43.12 -31.72 17.32
C SER A 725 -42.56 -32.91 16.54
N GLY A 726 -41.40 -33.44 16.96
CA GLY A 726 -40.62 -34.36 16.12
C GLY A 726 -39.70 -35.37 16.83
N THR A 727 -39.89 -35.64 18.12
CA THR A 727 -39.29 -36.82 18.79
C THR A 727 -40.13 -37.25 20.00
N GLN A 728 -40.89 -38.33 19.83
CA GLN A 728 -41.30 -39.25 20.90
C GLN A 728 -41.16 -40.68 20.37
#